data_AF-A0A0M7GM11-F1
#
_entry.id   AF-A0A0M7GM11-F1
#
_cell.length_a   1.000
_cell.length_b   1.000
_cell.length_c   1.000
_cell.angle_alpha   90.00
_cell.angle_beta   90.00
_cell.angle_gamma   90.00
#
_symmetry.space_group_name_H-M   'P 1'
#
loop_
_entity.id
_entity.type
_entity.pdbx_description
1 polymer ?
#
loop_
_entity_poly.entity_id
_entity_poly.type
_entity_poly.pdbx_seq_one_letter_code
_entity_poly.pdbx_strand_id
1 'polypeptide(L)'
;MIPAVALSEVFVVNSQAAMLALDAQEGDVAKRTDLGYSFILASEPASTLSNWVQVSDDVLAQLGLSTGATEVGAVDDDNNSTTVQGALALKASKAYLSATTGAARVNTSSGATVQALFDQLTGGTFNLKYRNYTVYNRLDEELSVASIAGVDPTGATDSTAALQDFFDTLPNGSEVYFPAGTYKITGLVIKNHSLKIRGAYRYPYGQSTTKIKAGADNITLMKFTGNGCRIEGLLFEGFEANATTNGFGKGTTCKGLNFEPATGTLADIDSTVNDCILWYFQTGIEGHGRNLTVTYTGFTFCRFCVDLYGVVSEQFRGHVLNNNRFHSCGGTEAATNPTILNSVCIRLTTPNTNNVDNYAGNISILNNVCDGGCYQFFKGPFHRGSIMADNNMFRVGGAGAIVIDVDNTSTAGNTSADGALISDNIMGGFDLPVYQNGVQYCPDMGIRLTQVRGAILSENLINKVWKDGIKLVNCSEIVITAEVKDPSAIVKQSTATLYSSVDIDANCENIMIPHLMTRCTIAGSQLAAYVKTACASTVIGELYGSASYTAAGPVVETGSGYTVGDVSAVSSRTKRTAIAGLITGSNYPAGNYKPGDVCKYINPAVTGYKEAVCTVAGNGSGATWKNSGALV
;
A
#
# COMPACT_ATOMS: atom_id res chain seq x y z
N MET A 1 55.36 52.28 92.93
CA MET A 1 53.91 52.54 92.87
C MET A 1 53.59 53.14 91.52
N ILE A 2 52.66 52.55 90.80
CA ILE A 2 52.12 53.08 89.55
C ILE A 2 51.07 54.15 89.92
N PRO A 3 51.12 55.39 89.42
CA PRO A 3 50.07 56.38 89.62
C PRO A 3 48.76 55.92 88.97
N ALA A 4 47.63 56.18 89.65
CA ALA A 4 46.30 55.87 89.17
C ALA A 4 45.95 56.71 87.92
N VAL A 5 46.26 56.20 86.73
CA VAL A 5 45.55 56.50 85.50
C VAL A 5 44.95 55.17 85.03
N ALA A 6 43.74 54.92 85.54
CA ALA A 6 42.71 54.01 85.05
C ALA A 6 41.53 54.28 86.00
N LEU A 7 40.42 54.84 85.53
CA LEU A 7 39.45 54.17 84.68
C LEU A 7 38.78 55.18 83.74
N SER A 8 38.87 54.91 82.43
CA SER A 8 38.13 55.61 81.38
C SER A 8 36.70 55.08 81.34
N GLU A 9 35.78 55.73 82.06
CA GLU A 9 34.35 55.43 81.96
C GLU A 9 33.88 55.76 80.53
N VAL A 10 33.07 54.87 79.95
CA VAL A 10 32.50 55.06 78.61
C VAL A 10 31.03 55.42 78.73
N PHE A 11 30.71 56.67 78.45
CA PHE A 11 29.36 57.19 78.43
C PHE A 11 28.78 57.11 77.02
N VAL A 12 27.64 56.42 76.85
CA VAL A 12 26.92 56.39 75.58
C VAL A 12 25.88 57.50 75.58
N VAL A 13 26.07 58.50 74.71
CA VAL A 13 25.21 59.67 74.62
C VAL A 13 24.77 59.89 73.17
N ASN A 14 23.61 60.52 72.99
CA ASN A 14 23.00 60.71 71.67
C ASN A 14 22.98 62.18 71.22
N SER A 15 23.72 63.07 71.89
CA SER A 15 23.86 64.47 71.49
C SER A 15 25.07 65.13 72.14
N GLN A 16 25.52 66.25 71.57
CA GLN A 16 26.58 67.08 72.16
C GLN A 16 26.18 67.63 73.53
N ALA A 17 24.92 68.07 73.68
CA ALA A 17 24.43 68.64 74.92
C ALA A 17 24.50 67.61 76.06
N ALA A 18 24.12 66.36 75.78
CA ALA A 18 24.26 65.27 76.72
C ALA A 18 25.73 64.94 77.04
N MET A 19 26.64 64.98 76.04
CA MET A 19 28.08 64.79 76.24
C MET A 19 28.70 65.83 77.17
N LEU A 20 28.38 67.12 76.99
CA LEU A 20 28.91 68.21 77.81
C LEU A 20 28.30 68.25 79.21
N ALA A 21 27.19 67.55 79.45
CA ALA A 21 26.55 67.45 80.75
C ALA A 21 27.04 66.26 81.58
N LEU A 22 27.99 65.47 81.06
CA LEU A 22 28.56 64.32 81.76
C LEU A 22 29.42 64.78 82.94
N ASP A 23 29.30 64.05 84.05
CA ASP A 23 30.24 64.12 85.17
C ASP A 23 31.44 63.23 84.83
N ALA A 24 32.31 63.73 83.94
CA ALA A 24 33.42 63.00 83.35
C ALA A 24 34.77 63.64 83.74
N GLN A 25 35.78 62.80 83.93
CA GLN A 25 37.16 63.17 84.26
C GLN A 25 38.09 63.01 83.05
N GLU A 26 39.27 63.62 83.09
CA GLU A 26 40.26 63.48 82.03
C GLU A 26 40.59 61.99 81.77
N GLY A 27 40.44 61.56 80.53
CA GLY A 27 40.57 60.17 80.10
C GLY A 27 39.23 59.44 79.88
N ASP A 28 38.10 59.97 80.33
CA ASP A 28 36.78 59.39 80.07
C ASP A 28 36.34 59.55 78.61
N VAL A 29 35.51 58.62 78.14
CA VAL A 29 35.09 58.55 76.73
C VAL A 29 33.59 58.74 76.60
N ALA A 30 33.18 59.67 75.74
CA ALA A 30 31.80 59.78 75.29
C ALA A 30 31.64 59.13 73.92
N LYS A 31 30.88 58.03 73.84
CA LYS A 31 30.42 57.46 72.57
C LYS A 31 29.18 58.21 72.11
N ARG A 32 29.34 59.07 71.10
CA ARG A 32 28.26 59.83 70.49
C ARG A 32 27.56 59.04 69.40
N THR A 33 26.46 58.37 69.75
CA THR A 33 25.72 57.52 68.81
C THR A 33 25.06 58.29 67.67
N ASP A 34 24.83 59.59 67.87
CA ASP A 34 24.27 60.47 66.83
C ASP A 34 25.29 60.85 65.74
N LEU A 35 26.59 60.70 66.02
CA LEU A 35 27.67 60.92 65.05
C LEU A 35 28.44 59.63 64.70
N GLY A 36 28.34 58.59 65.52
CA GLY A 36 29.11 57.35 65.36
C GLY A 36 30.54 57.40 65.92
N TYR A 37 31.00 58.57 66.40
CA TYR A 37 32.36 58.76 66.91
C TYR A 37 32.46 58.60 68.43
N SER A 38 33.68 58.30 68.89
CA SER A 38 34.05 58.37 70.30
C SER A 38 34.87 59.64 70.53
N PHE A 39 34.65 60.30 71.66
CA PHE A 39 35.41 61.47 72.08
C PHE A 39 36.03 61.17 73.44
N ILE A 40 37.31 61.50 73.64
CA ILE A 40 37.97 61.39 74.95
C ILE A 40 38.14 62.77 75.56
N LEU A 41 37.83 62.92 76.84
CA LEU A 41 38.07 64.17 77.54
C LEU A 41 39.57 64.32 77.79
N ALA A 42 40.21 65.28 77.15
CA ALA A 42 41.64 65.52 77.24
C ALA A 42 42.00 66.64 78.24
N SER A 43 41.01 67.33 78.81
CA SER A 43 41.20 68.37 79.84
C SER A 43 39.89 68.67 80.58
N GLU A 44 39.93 69.12 81.82
CA GLU A 44 38.74 69.57 82.55
C GLU A 44 38.44 71.07 82.32
N PRO A 45 37.17 71.51 82.40
CA PRO A 45 35.96 70.73 82.71
C PRO A 45 35.31 70.07 81.48
N ALA A 46 34.56 68.96 81.71
CA ALA A 46 33.78 68.23 80.69
C ALA A 46 32.71 69.08 79.97
N SER A 47 32.27 70.18 80.60
CA SER A 47 31.31 71.12 80.02
C SER A 47 31.85 71.93 78.84
N THR A 48 33.16 71.86 78.56
CA THR A 48 33.82 72.60 77.49
C THR A 48 34.05 71.69 76.28
N LEU A 49 33.41 71.98 75.14
CA LEU A 49 33.53 71.15 73.93
C LEU A 49 34.96 70.99 73.42
N SER A 50 35.77 72.05 73.46
CA SER A 50 37.17 72.00 72.99
C SER A 50 38.06 71.08 73.82
N ASN A 51 37.62 70.68 75.01
CA ASN A 51 38.36 69.75 75.84
C ASN A 51 38.12 68.29 75.43
N TRP A 52 37.08 68.01 74.64
CA TRP A 52 36.81 66.69 74.09
C TRP A 52 37.53 66.51 72.75
N VAL A 53 38.46 65.56 72.72
CA VAL A 53 39.20 65.20 71.51
C VAL A 53 38.48 64.04 70.84
N GLN A 54 38.09 64.21 69.58
CA GLN A 54 37.54 63.11 68.80
C GLN A 54 38.62 62.04 68.62
N VAL A 55 38.32 60.81 69.02
CA VAL A 55 39.12 59.64 68.69
C VAL A 55 38.66 59.20 67.30
N SER A 56 39.46 59.49 66.29
CA SER A 56 39.17 59.11 64.92
C SER A 56 39.57 57.66 64.68
N ASP A 57 38.60 56.75 64.67
CA ASP A 57 38.77 55.48 64.00
C ASP A 57 38.65 55.75 62.50
N ASP A 58 39.77 55.74 61.77
CA ASP A 58 39.75 55.91 60.31
C ASP A 58 39.28 54.61 59.64
N VAL A 59 37.97 54.36 59.77
CA VAL A 59 37.27 53.23 59.15
C VAL A 59 37.49 53.27 57.63
N LEU A 60 37.60 54.46 57.03
CA LEU A 60 37.90 54.59 55.60
C LEU A 60 39.28 54.06 55.25
N ALA A 61 40.31 54.35 56.05
CA ALA A 61 41.64 53.77 55.86
C ALA A 61 41.65 52.24 56.04
N GLN A 62 40.88 51.71 57.00
CA GLN A 62 40.74 50.26 57.19
C GLN A 62 40.04 49.58 56.00
N LEU A 63 38.99 50.18 55.43
CA LEU A 63 38.31 49.68 54.23
C LEU A 63 39.17 49.82 52.95
N GLY A 64 40.21 50.66 52.99
CA GLY A 64 41.24 50.77 51.96
C GLY A 64 42.32 49.68 52.02
N LEU A 65 42.41 48.92 53.11
CA LEU A 65 43.31 47.78 53.29
C LEU A 65 42.55 46.47 53.13
N SER A 66 43.18 45.43 52.59
CA SER A 66 42.54 44.12 52.43
C SER A 66 42.13 43.46 53.75
N THR A 67 42.85 43.75 54.83
CA THR A 67 42.55 43.23 56.18
C THR A 67 41.24 43.78 56.74
N GLY A 68 41.05 45.10 56.72
CA GLY A 68 39.81 45.73 57.21
C GLY A 68 38.63 45.54 56.25
N ALA A 69 38.89 45.51 54.93
CA ALA A 69 37.85 45.26 53.93
C ALA A 69 37.29 43.83 53.97
N THR A 70 38.09 42.83 54.40
CA THR A 70 37.59 41.45 54.55
C THR A 70 36.54 41.33 55.65
N GLU A 71 36.61 42.16 56.70
CA GLU A 71 35.61 42.16 57.79
C GLU A 71 34.20 42.54 57.31
N VAL A 72 34.11 43.27 56.19
CA VAL A 72 32.83 43.59 55.52
C VAL A 72 32.57 42.74 54.27
N GLY A 73 33.33 41.65 54.10
CA GLY A 73 33.14 40.66 53.05
C GLY A 73 33.75 41.00 51.69
N ALA A 74 34.73 41.91 51.63
CA ALA A 74 35.43 42.20 50.37
C ALA A 74 36.44 41.08 50.02
N VAL A 75 36.02 40.16 49.15
CA VAL A 75 36.85 39.09 48.58
C VAL A 75 36.86 39.15 47.05
N ASP A 76 37.89 38.57 46.42
CA ASP A 76 37.95 38.39 44.97
C ASP A 76 37.20 37.14 44.48
N ASP A 77 37.23 36.87 43.17
CA ASP A 77 36.52 35.74 42.53
C ASP A 77 37.07 34.37 42.98
N ASP A 78 38.31 34.33 43.46
CA ASP A 78 38.97 33.14 44.01
C ASP A 78 38.83 33.09 45.56
N ASN A 79 38.00 33.96 46.13
CA ASN A 79 37.71 34.07 47.55
C ASN A 79 38.93 34.51 48.40
N ASN A 80 39.90 35.22 47.80
CA ASN A 80 41.00 35.86 48.51
C ASN A 80 40.61 37.26 48.99
N SER A 81 41.19 37.70 50.11
CA SER A 81 40.99 39.06 50.64
C SER A 81 41.43 40.15 49.65
N THR A 82 40.57 41.16 49.45
CA THR A 82 40.85 42.33 48.60
C THR A 82 40.36 43.62 49.27
N THR A 83 40.65 44.79 48.70
CA THR A 83 40.10 46.06 49.20
C THR A 83 38.63 46.22 48.79
N VAL A 84 37.87 47.10 49.46
CA VAL A 84 36.48 47.38 49.03
C VAL A 84 36.42 47.83 47.57
N GLN A 85 37.40 48.64 47.13
CA GLN A 85 37.52 49.07 45.73
C GLN A 85 37.86 47.91 44.78
N GLY A 86 38.70 46.97 45.21
CA GLY A 86 39.02 45.76 44.45
C GLY A 86 37.80 44.88 44.23
N ALA A 87 37.04 44.61 45.29
CA ALA A 87 35.79 43.84 45.21
C ALA A 87 34.73 44.53 44.33
N LEU A 88 34.65 45.87 44.39
CA LEU A 88 33.75 46.65 43.54
C LEU A 88 34.15 46.56 42.05
N ALA A 89 35.44 46.54 41.73
CA ALA A 89 35.95 46.43 40.37
C ALA A 89 35.66 45.07 39.71
N LEU A 90 35.42 44.02 40.51
CA LEU A 90 35.04 42.68 40.03
C LEU A 90 33.56 42.61 39.60
N LYS A 91 32.72 43.55 40.05
CA LYS A 91 31.32 43.60 39.62
C LYS A 91 31.26 43.98 38.15
N ALA A 92 30.78 43.07 37.31
CA ALA A 92 30.58 43.34 35.90
C ALA A 92 29.59 44.50 35.73
N SER A 93 30.02 45.58 35.07
CA SER A 93 29.13 46.70 34.76
C SER A 93 28.15 46.33 33.65
N LYS A 94 26.99 47.00 33.62
CA LYS A 94 26.03 46.87 32.51
C LYS A 94 26.70 47.10 31.16
N ALA A 95 27.62 48.07 31.09
CA ALA A 95 28.40 48.38 29.89
C ALA A 95 29.32 47.20 29.50
N TYR A 96 30.00 46.59 30.48
CA TYR A 96 30.90 45.46 30.25
C TYR A 96 30.15 44.22 29.73
N LEU A 97 29.00 43.87 30.32
CA LEU A 97 28.14 42.77 29.88
C LEU A 97 27.52 43.03 28.49
N SER A 98 27.29 44.29 28.15
CA SER A 98 26.79 44.69 26.83
C SER A 98 27.88 44.80 25.76
N ALA A 99 29.16 44.67 26.10
CA ALA A 99 30.25 44.68 25.13
C ALA A 99 30.58 43.26 24.66
N THR A 100 31.17 43.14 23.47
CA THR A 100 31.59 41.85 22.88
C THR A 100 32.53 41.08 23.81
N THR A 101 33.40 41.78 24.55
CA THR A 101 34.31 41.19 25.53
C THR A 101 33.59 40.53 26.71
N GLY A 102 32.54 41.16 27.25
CA GLY A 102 31.73 40.57 28.32
C GLY A 102 30.84 39.44 27.83
N ALA A 103 30.33 39.54 26.60
CA ALA A 103 29.54 38.49 25.95
C ALA A 103 30.34 37.18 25.75
N ALA A 104 31.63 37.28 25.40
CA ALA A 104 32.52 36.12 25.26
C ALA A 104 32.69 35.33 26.59
N ARG A 105 32.67 36.01 27.75
CA ARG A 105 32.77 35.36 29.06
C ARG A 105 31.51 34.59 29.47
N VAL A 106 30.36 34.88 28.86
CA VAL A 106 29.11 34.10 29.01
C VAL A 106 28.88 33.14 27.84
N ASN A 107 29.96 32.76 27.14
CA ASN A 107 29.99 31.75 26.08
C ASN A 107 29.13 32.09 24.84
N THR A 108 28.98 33.36 24.49
CA THR A 108 28.36 33.73 23.21
C THR A 108 29.39 33.59 22.08
N SER A 109 29.10 32.75 21.09
CA SER A 109 29.93 32.63 19.89
C SER A 109 29.66 33.80 18.91
N SER A 110 30.70 34.20 18.18
CA SER A 110 30.62 35.11 17.01
C SER A 110 30.43 36.61 17.23
N GLY A 111 30.98 37.19 18.30
CA GLY A 111 31.22 38.66 18.36
C GLY A 111 29.98 39.53 18.63
N ALA A 112 28.81 38.93 18.89
CA ALA A 112 27.59 39.64 19.26
C ALA A 112 27.61 40.11 20.72
N THR A 113 26.87 41.16 21.03
CA THR A 113 26.63 41.62 22.40
C THR A 113 25.48 40.85 23.04
N VAL A 114 25.42 40.78 24.38
CA VAL A 114 24.29 40.15 25.10
C VAL A 114 22.97 40.84 24.75
N GLN A 115 22.98 42.17 24.60
CA GLN A 115 21.79 42.94 24.21
C GLN A 115 21.31 42.58 22.80
N ALA A 116 22.23 42.44 21.82
CA ALA A 116 21.87 42.05 20.46
C ALA A 116 21.21 40.66 20.42
N LEU A 117 21.62 39.73 21.27
CA LEU A 117 20.99 38.41 21.38
C LEU A 117 19.60 38.48 22.02
N PHE A 118 19.41 39.32 23.05
CA PHE A 118 18.08 39.57 23.62
C PHE A 118 17.13 40.26 22.64
N ASP A 119 17.63 41.22 21.87
CA ASP A 119 16.85 41.91 20.84
C ASP A 119 16.47 40.93 19.70
N GLN A 120 17.37 40.02 19.33
CA GLN A 120 17.05 38.92 18.42
C GLN A 120 15.98 37.97 19.00
N LEU A 121 16.06 37.64 20.30
CA LEU A 121 15.11 36.74 20.96
C LEU A 121 13.72 37.38 21.08
N THR A 122 13.67 38.65 21.48
CA THR A 122 12.42 39.41 21.65
C THR A 122 11.82 39.86 20.32
N GLY A 123 12.66 40.09 19.31
CA GLY A 123 12.26 40.42 17.94
C GLY A 123 12.02 39.22 17.03
N GLY A 124 12.10 37.97 17.52
CA GLY A 124 11.85 36.75 16.75
C GLY A 124 12.88 36.47 15.63
N THR A 125 14.01 37.16 15.62
CA THR A 125 15.09 37.03 14.61
C THR A 125 16.26 36.18 15.10
N PHE A 126 16.17 35.61 16.30
CA PHE A 126 17.15 34.67 16.85
C PHE A 126 17.11 33.34 16.10
N ASN A 127 17.97 33.23 15.08
CA ASN A 127 18.25 31.97 14.40
C ASN A 127 19.23 31.14 15.23
N LEU A 128 18.72 30.24 16.07
CA LEU A 128 19.42 28.97 16.31
C LEU A 128 19.63 28.38 14.91
N LYS A 129 20.87 28.28 14.41
CA LYS A 129 21.16 27.68 13.10
C LYS A 129 20.36 26.37 12.98
N TYR A 130 19.30 26.42 12.18
CA TYR A 130 18.03 25.73 12.39
C TYR A 130 18.08 24.20 12.41
N ARG A 131 18.67 23.62 13.48
CA ARG A 131 18.40 22.27 14.00
C ARG A 131 18.83 22.23 15.47
N ASN A 132 17.93 22.51 16.42
CA ASN A 132 18.05 22.05 17.83
C ASN A 132 16.76 22.35 18.63
N TYR A 133 15.67 21.67 18.27
CA TYR A 133 14.60 21.33 19.21
C TYR A 133 15.03 20.10 20.03
N THR A 134 14.62 20.04 21.30
CA THR A 134 15.13 19.12 22.34
C THR A 134 15.03 17.64 21.96
N VAL A 135 16.16 16.93 22.14
CA VAL A 135 16.43 15.53 21.74
C VAL A 135 15.39 14.51 22.22
N TYR A 136 14.63 14.79 23.28
CA TYR A 136 13.65 13.83 23.81
C TYR A 136 12.35 13.72 22.99
N ASN A 137 11.97 14.76 22.21
CA ASN A 137 10.79 14.71 21.33
C ASN A 137 11.13 14.38 19.86
N ARG A 138 12.42 14.18 19.54
CA ARG A 138 12.96 13.91 18.18
C ARG A 138 13.24 12.43 17.91
N LEU A 139 13.11 11.56 18.92
CA LEU A 139 13.44 10.14 18.81
C LEU A 139 12.40 9.31 18.02
N ASP A 140 11.31 9.93 17.55
CA ASP A 140 10.30 9.34 16.66
C ASP A 140 10.05 10.18 15.37
N GLU A 141 10.95 11.10 14.97
CA GLU A 141 10.67 12.04 13.86
C GLU A 141 10.88 11.47 12.45
N GLU A 142 9.78 11.10 11.81
CA GLU A 142 9.66 10.92 10.37
C GLU A 142 10.09 12.21 9.60
N LEU A 143 10.86 12.09 8.50
CA LEU A 143 11.29 13.25 7.71
C LEU A 143 10.11 13.82 6.91
N SER A 144 9.51 14.90 7.42
CA SER A 144 8.35 15.55 6.79
C SER A 144 8.74 16.40 5.57
N VAL A 145 8.14 16.12 4.41
CA VAL A 145 8.43 16.85 3.16
C VAL A 145 7.92 18.29 3.16
N ALA A 146 6.93 18.62 3.98
CA ALA A 146 6.40 20.00 4.06
C ALA A 146 7.42 20.99 4.65
N SER A 147 8.48 20.48 5.30
CA SER A 147 9.57 21.31 5.81
C SER A 147 10.63 21.65 4.76
N ILE A 148 10.52 21.08 3.55
CA ILE A 148 11.49 21.26 2.47
C ILE A 148 11.16 22.53 1.69
N ALA A 149 12.14 23.42 1.55
CA ALA A 149 11.99 24.63 0.76
C ALA A 149 11.68 24.29 -0.71
N GLY A 150 10.64 24.90 -1.27
CA GLY A 150 10.19 24.67 -2.66
C GLY A 150 9.18 23.54 -2.83
N VAL A 151 8.88 22.77 -1.77
CA VAL A 151 7.75 21.84 -1.78
C VAL A 151 6.46 22.60 -1.44
N ASP A 152 5.45 22.46 -2.29
CA ASP A 152 4.14 23.11 -2.14
C ASP A 152 3.03 22.08 -1.84
N PRO A 153 2.53 22.02 -0.60
CA PRO A 153 1.45 21.11 -0.20
C PRO A 153 0.05 21.58 -0.67
N THR A 154 -0.06 22.73 -1.34
CA THR A 154 -1.35 23.21 -1.89
C THR A 154 -1.59 22.73 -3.32
N GLY A 155 -0.53 22.32 -4.02
CA GLY A 155 -0.58 21.87 -5.42
C GLY A 155 -0.65 23.02 -6.44
N ALA A 156 -0.51 24.26 -5.98
CA ALA A 156 -0.49 25.45 -6.82
C ALA A 156 0.77 25.46 -7.71
N THR A 157 1.92 25.12 -7.15
CA THR A 157 3.21 25.03 -7.85
C THR A 157 3.69 23.59 -7.99
N ASP A 158 4.59 23.35 -8.95
CA ASP A 158 5.22 22.05 -9.14
C ASP A 158 6.33 21.83 -8.09
N SER A 159 6.24 20.75 -7.32
CA SER A 159 7.20 20.40 -6.25
C SER A 159 8.32 19.47 -6.71
N THR A 160 8.39 19.12 -8.00
CA THR A 160 9.27 18.07 -8.53
C THR A 160 10.74 18.32 -8.24
N ALA A 161 11.27 19.49 -8.55
CA ALA A 161 12.69 19.79 -8.36
C ALA A 161 13.10 19.68 -6.88
N ALA A 162 12.32 20.30 -5.98
CA ALA A 162 12.60 20.27 -4.55
C ALA A 162 12.49 18.85 -3.95
N LEU A 163 11.50 18.06 -4.39
CA LEU A 163 11.36 16.67 -3.96
C LEU A 163 12.47 15.77 -4.52
N GLN A 164 12.86 15.97 -5.79
CA GLN A 164 13.94 15.21 -6.42
C GLN A 164 15.27 15.45 -5.71
N ASP A 165 15.64 16.72 -5.47
CA ASP A 165 16.83 17.09 -4.70
C ASP A 165 16.81 16.45 -3.30
N PHE A 166 15.66 16.47 -2.64
CA PHE A 166 15.49 15.83 -1.34
C PHE A 166 15.75 14.32 -1.41
N PHE A 167 15.05 13.57 -2.28
CA PHE A 167 15.25 12.13 -2.41
C PHE A 167 16.69 11.77 -2.82
N ASP A 168 17.33 12.56 -3.68
CA ASP A 168 18.71 12.37 -4.10
C ASP A 168 19.72 12.50 -2.95
N THR A 169 19.37 13.23 -1.89
CA THR A 169 20.20 13.39 -0.69
C THR A 169 19.93 12.35 0.41
N LEU A 170 18.84 11.61 0.32
CA LEU A 170 18.44 10.67 1.37
C LEU A 170 19.36 9.43 1.41
N PRO A 171 19.78 8.97 2.60
CA PRO A 171 20.32 7.64 2.77
C PRO A 171 19.28 6.55 2.44
N ASN A 172 19.75 5.39 1.98
CA ASN A 172 18.92 4.17 1.91
C ASN A 172 18.34 3.85 3.30
N GLY A 173 17.12 3.30 3.35
CA GLY A 173 16.46 2.97 4.62
C GLY A 173 15.74 4.16 5.30
N SER A 174 15.78 5.36 4.71
CA SER A 174 15.12 6.54 5.30
C SER A 174 13.60 6.43 5.32
N GLU A 175 12.96 7.03 6.33
CA GLU A 175 11.51 7.18 6.43
C GLU A 175 11.09 8.62 6.11
N VAL A 176 10.23 8.76 5.11
CA VAL A 176 9.73 10.02 4.55
C VAL A 176 8.23 10.11 4.81
N TYR A 177 7.83 11.22 5.40
CA TYR A 177 6.42 11.53 5.65
C TYR A 177 5.92 12.66 4.76
N PHE A 178 4.80 12.43 4.10
CA PHE A 178 4.03 13.41 3.37
C PHE A 178 2.79 13.80 4.19
N PRO A 179 2.76 14.99 4.81
CA PRO A 179 1.57 15.48 5.49
C PRO A 179 0.35 15.57 4.56
N ALA A 180 -0.83 15.80 5.14
CA ALA A 180 -2.03 16.08 4.35
C ALA A 180 -1.80 17.31 3.46
N GLY A 181 -2.18 17.20 2.19
CA GLY A 181 -1.88 18.19 1.17
C GLY A 181 -1.97 17.61 -0.23
N THR A 182 -1.98 18.48 -1.23
CA THR A 182 -1.83 18.12 -2.64
C THR A 182 -0.44 18.52 -3.11
N TYR A 183 0.35 17.56 -3.54
CA TYR A 183 1.71 17.76 -4.04
C TYR A 183 1.71 17.47 -5.54
N LYS A 184 1.78 18.53 -6.34
CA LYS A 184 1.82 18.42 -7.80
C LYS A 184 3.25 18.14 -8.26
N ILE A 185 3.46 17.08 -9.04
CA ILE A 185 4.77 16.70 -9.58
C ILE A 185 4.68 16.25 -11.05
N THR A 186 5.75 16.47 -11.81
CA THR A 186 5.92 16.10 -13.23
C THR A 186 6.81 14.86 -13.42
N GLY A 187 7.14 14.17 -12.33
CA GLY A 187 7.79 12.85 -12.32
C GLY A 187 9.02 12.83 -11.43
N LEU A 188 9.14 11.80 -10.59
CA LEU A 188 10.29 11.58 -9.70
C LEU A 188 11.01 10.28 -10.05
N VAL A 189 12.34 10.29 -9.92
CA VAL A 189 13.18 9.08 -10.00
C VAL A 189 13.82 8.82 -8.63
N ILE A 190 13.40 7.73 -8.01
CA ILE A 190 13.77 7.32 -6.66
C ILE A 190 14.78 6.16 -6.77
N LYS A 191 16.06 6.48 -6.60
CA LYS A 191 17.17 5.51 -6.70
C LYS A 191 17.50 4.80 -5.38
N ASN A 192 16.95 5.31 -4.28
CA ASN A 192 17.26 4.83 -2.95
C ASN A 192 16.62 3.46 -2.72
N HIS A 193 17.28 2.67 -1.88
CA HIS A 193 16.84 1.34 -1.48
C HIS A 193 16.18 1.41 -0.10
N SER A 194 15.24 0.51 0.14
CA SER A 194 14.60 0.32 1.45
C SER A 194 13.92 1.56 2.03
N LEU A 195 13.50 2.52 1.21
CA LEU A 195 12.78 3.71 1.70
C LEU A 195 11.41 3.33 2.25
N LYS A 196 10.95 4.06 3.26
CA LYS A 196 9.56 4.06 3.69
C LYS A 196 8.94 5.42 3.40
N ILE A 197 7.94 5.48 2.54
CA ILE A 197 7.25 6.70 2.14
C ILE A 197 5.81 6.60 2.63
N ARG A 198 5.38 7.53 3.49
CA ARG A 198 4.07 7.49 4.14
C ARG A 198 3.29 8.76 3.92
N GLY A 199 1.99 8.64 3.69
CA GLY A 199 1.03 9.75 3.77
C GLY A 199 0.35 9.84 5.13
N ALA A 200 -0.32 10.95 5.39
CA ALA A 200 -1.13 11.18 6.58
C ALA A 200 -2.41 10.31 6.58
N TYR A 201 -3.07 10.25 5.43
CA TYR A 201 -4.26 9.42 5.19
C TYR A 201 -4.58 9.38 3.69
N ARG A 202 -5.41 8.42 3.27
CA ARG A 202 -5.87 8.26 1.88
C ARG A 202 -7.40 8.27 1.77
N TYR A 203 -7.98 9.43 1.46
CA TYR A 203 -9.41 9.54 1.12
C TYR A 203 -9.65 10.45 -0.11
N PRO A 204 -10.31 9.96 -1.18
CA PRO A 204 -10.46 10.71 -2.43
C PRO A 204 -11.11 12.09 -2.31
N TYR A 205 -11.96 12.28 -1.30
CA TYR A 205 -12.78 13.49 -1.12
C TYR A 205 -12.42 14.26 0.17
N GLY A 206 -11.36 13.87 0.87
CA GLY A 206 -11.01 14.39 2.20
C GLY A 206 -10.00 15.51 2.18
N GLN A 207 -10.16 16.46 3.11
CA GLN A 207 -9.15 17.51 3.37
C GLN A 207 -7.92 16.98 4.13
N SER A 208 -8.03 15.83 4.79
CA SER A 208 -6.93 15.19 5.55
C SER A 208 -6.08 14.23 4.72
N THR A 209 -6.25 14.21 3.40
CA THR A 209 -5.60 13.26 2.50
C THR A 209 -4.24 13.77 2.03
N THR A 210 -3.27 12.88 1.93
CA THR A 210 -2.04 13.13 1.19
C THR A 210 -2.23 12.71 -0.26
N LYS A 211 -2.26 13.71 -1.16
CA LYS A 211 -2.43 13.53 -2.59
C LYS A 211 -1.15 13.86 -3.34
N ILE A 212 -0.61 12.91 -4.09
CA ILE A 212 0.45 13.14 -5.08
C ILE A 212 -0.21 13.20 -6.46
N LYS A 213 -0.14 14.36 -7.10
CA LYS A 213 -0.89 14.66 -8.32
C LYS A 213 0.05 14.85 -9.51
N ALA A 214 -0.27 14.23 -10.63
CA ALA A 214 0.43 14.46 -11.89
C ALA A 214 0.25 15.92 -12.36
N GLY A 215 1.36 16.57 -12.67
CA GLY A 215 1.43 17.95 -13.17
C GLY A 215 1.34 18.07 -14.70
N ALA A 216 1.50 16.95 -15.43
CA ALA A 216 1.44 16.88 -16.89
C ALA A 216 0.92 15.50 -17.35
N ASP A 217 0.43 15.44 -18.58
CA ASP A 217 0.05 14.19 -19.26
C ASP A 217 1.30 13.36 -19.65
N ASN A 218 1.11 12.08 -19.95
CA ASN A 218 2.15 11.16 -20.45
C ASN A 218 3.39 10.99 -19.54
N ILE A 219 3.28 11.28 -18.24
CA ILE A 219 4.38 11.10 -17.27
C ILE A 219 4.28 9.78 -16.50
N THR A 220 5.41 9.35 -15.95
CA THR A 220 5.44 8.41 -14.81
C THR A 220 5.58 9.22 -13.53
N LEU A 221 4.64 9.09 -12.60
CA LEU A 221 4.56 9.94 -11.42
C LEU A 221 5.73 9.68 -10.46
N MET A 222 5.99 8.42 -10.12
CA MET A 222 7.15 8.01 -9.34
C MET A 222 7.75 6.73 -9.90
N LYS A 223 9.01 6.80 -10.33
CA LYS A 223 9.80 5.66 -10.79
C LYS A 223 10.82 5.26 -9.72
N PHE A 224 10.78 4.01 -9.27
CA PHE A 224 11.70 3.42 -8.32
C PHE A 224 12.71 2.54 -9.06
N THR A 225 13.99 2.88 -8.95
CA THR A 225 15.10 2.06 -9.48
C THR A 225 15.86 1.34 -8.36
N GLY A 226 15.65 1.73 -7.11
CA GLY A 226 16.07 0.97 -5.93
C GLY A 226 14.99 -0.03 -5.48
N ASN A 227 15.41 -1.11 -4.81
CA ASN A 227 14.53 -2.17 -4.30
C ASN A 227 14.18 -1.98 -2.82
N GLY A 228 13.22 -2.76 -2.30
CA GLY A 228 12.91 -2.80 -0.88
C GLY A 228 12.01 -1.66 -0.36
N CYS A 229 11.45 -0.82 -1.24
CA CYS A 229 10.72 0.37 -0.83
C CYS A 229 9.30 0.06 -0.33
N ARG A 230 8.80 0.83 0.63
CA ARG A 230 7.45 0.72 1.20
C ARG A 230 6.70 2.03 0.98
N ILE A 231 5.54 1.96 0.33
CA ILE A 231 4.70 3.12 0.00
C ILE A 231 3.35 2.93 0.69
N GLU A 232 2.99 3.84 1.59
CA GLU A 232 1.86 3.66 2.51
C GLU A 232 0.99 4.91 2.67
N GLY A 233 -0.34 4.76 2.73
CA GLY A 233 -1.24 5.82 3.18
C GLY A 233 -1.38 7.01 2.21
N LEU A 234 -1.10 6.81 0.91
CA LEU A 234 -1.03 7.86 -0.11
C LEU A 234 -2.16 7.73 -1.13
N LEU A 235 -2.67 8.86 -1.61
CA LEU A 235 -3.48 8.93 -2.82
C LEU A 235 -2.63 9.45 -3.97
N PHE A 236 -2.61 8.72 -5.08
CA PHE A 236 -2.00 9.11 -6.34
C PHE A 236 -3.12 9.48 -7.33
N GLU A 237 -3.00 10.63 -7.99
CA GLU A 237 -3.97 11.13 -8.96
C GLU A 237 -3.27 11.42 -10.29
N GLY A 238 -3.77 10.83 -11.38
CA GLY A 238 -3.30 11.11 -12.74
C GLY A 238 -3.69 12.51 -13.24
N PHE A 239 -3.20 12.88 -14.42
CA PHE A 239 -3.33 14.25 -14.94
C PHE A 239 -4.77 14.53 -15.39
N GLU A 240 -5.30 13.65 -16.21
CA GLU A 240 -6.68 13.70 -16.61
C GLU A 240 -7.49 13.21 -15.41
N ALA A 241 -8.03 14.09 -14.56
CA ALA A 241 -8.76 13.70 -13.34
C ALA A 241 -10.28 13.96 -13.48
N ASN A 242 -10.90 13.47 -14.56
CA ASN A 242 -12.32 13.69 -14.86
C ASN A 242 -12.99 12.39 -15.31
N ALA A 243 -13.94 11.88 -14.52
CA ALA A 243 -14.66 10.64 -14.83
C ALA A 243 -15.42 10.67 -16.17
N THR A 244 -15.91 11.83 -16.61
CA THR A 244 -16.64 11.99 -17.89
C THR A 244 -15.67 11.94 -19.07
N THR A 245 -14.51 12.59 -18.95
CA THR A 245 -13.48 12.63 -19.99
C THR A 245 -12.68 11.33 -20.07
N ASN A 246 -12.46 10.68 -18.93
CA ASN A 246 -11.61 9.50 -18.84
C ASN A 246 -12.35 8.18 -18.96
N GLY A 247 -13.67 8.16 -18.78
CA GLY A 247 -14.55 7.00 -18.96
C GLY A 247 -13.89 5.68 -18.59
N PHE A 248 -13.67 5.40 -17.30
CA PHE A 248 -13.03 4.17 -16.80
C PHE A 248 -11.51 4.02 -17.07
N GLY A 249 -10.78 5.12 -17.29
CA GLY A 249 -9.32 5.11 -17.53
C GLY A 249 -8.92 5.06 -19.02
N LYS A 250 -9.87 5.24 -19.94
CA LYS A 250 -9.64 5.28 -21.39
C LYS A 250 -8.83 6.48 -21.84
N GLY A 251 -9.12 7.63 -21.25
CA GLY A 251 -8.49 8.91 -21.60
C GLY A 251 -7.22 9.21 -20.83
N THR A 252 -6.84 8.36 -19.87
CA THR A 252 -5.70 8.62 -18.99
C THR A 252 -4.39 8.22 -19.68
N THR A 253 -3.35 9.00 -19.49
CA THR A 253 -2.05 8.80 -20.15
C THR A 253 -0.89 8.55 -19.18
N CYS A 254 -1.06 8.91 -17.90
CA CYS A 254 0.00 8.79 -16.91
C CYS A 254 0.18 7.36 -16.39
N LYS A 255 1.39 7.06 -15.92
CA LYS A 255 1.69 5.92 -15.03
C LYS A 255 1.83 6.42 -13.59
N GLY A 256 1.32 5.67 -12.62
CA GLY A 256 1.43 6.01 -11.20
C GLY A 256 2.80 5.62 -10.64
N LEU A 257 2.88 4.45 -10.01
CA LEU A 257 4.11 3.91 -9.43
C LEU A 257 4.75 2.94 -10.42
N ASN A 258 6.02 3.15 -10.75
CA ASN A 258 6.78 2.24 -11.60
C ASN A 258 7.98 1.69 -10.84
N PHE A 259 8.03 0.38 -10.61
CA PHE A 259 9.15 -0.32 -10.01
C PHE A 259 9.97 -1.01 -11.09
N GLU A 260 11.10 -0.44 -11.44
CA GLU A 260 11.97 -0.92 -12.51
C GLU A 260 13.43 -0.85 -12.01
N PRO A 261 13.90 -1.89 -11.30
CA PRO A 261 15.27 -1.98 -10.82
C PRO A 261 16.28 -1.76 -11.95
N ALA A 262 17.44 -1.18 -11.61
CA ALA A 262 18.47 -0.90 -12.60
C ALA A 262 18.90 -2.15 -13.39
N THR A 263 19.16 -1.97 -14.69
CA THR A 263 19.59 -3.03 -15.60
C THR A 263 20.85 -3.75 -15.10
N GLY A 264 20.88 -5.08 -15.18
CA GLY A 264 22.01 -5.90 -14.73
C GLY A 264 21.98 -6.30 -13.25
N THR A 265 20.90 -5.95 -12.54
CA THR A 265 20.61 -6.48 -11.19
C THR A 265 19.71 -7.73 -11.28
N LEU A 266 19.55 -8.44 -10.17
CA LEU A 266 18.74 -9.67 -10.04
C LEU A 266 17.22 -9.46 -10.26
N ALA A 267 16.79 -8.33 -10.81
CA ALA A 267 15.38 -7.94 -11.02
C ALA A 267 14.49 -8.04 -9.76
N ASP A 268 15.10 -7.95 -8.57
CA ASP A 268 14.39 -7.96 -7.30
C ASP A 268 13.75 -6.59 -7.04
N ILE A 269 12.42 -6.53 -7.02
CA ILE A 269 11.69 -5.32 -6.66
C ILE A 269 11.62 -5.19 -5.13
N ASP A 270 11.29 -6.29 -4.44
CA ASP A 270 11.17 -6.42 -2.98
C ASP A 270 10.37 -5.29 -2.29
N SER A 271 9.50 -4.62 -3.04
CA SER A 271 8.81 -3.42 -2.60
C SER A 271 7.37 -3.74 -2.21
N THR A 272 6.79 -2.89 -1.38
CA THR A 272 5.41 -3.02 -0.91
C THR A 272 4.66 -1.72 -1.16
N VAL A 273 3.49 -1.83 -1.77
CA VAL A 273 2.50 -0.75 -1.82
C VAL A 273 1.33 -1.18 -0.96
N ASN A 274 1.11 -0.48 0.14
CA ASN A 274 0.10 -0.83 1.11
C ASN A 274 -0.79 0.37 1.39
N ASP A 275 -2.08 0.15 1.61
CA ASP A 275 -2.98 1.22 2.05
C ASP A 275 -2.92 2.49 1.15
N CYS A 276 -2.83 2.32 -0.17
CA CYS A 276 -2.78 3.44 -1.14
C CYS A 276 -4.03 3.54 -2.03
N ILE A 277 -4.28 4.68 -2.66
CA ILE A 277 -5.29 4.81 -3.73
C ILE A 277 -4.60 5.30 -4.99
N LEU A 278 -4.85 4.66 -6.13
CA LEU A 278 -4.40 5.10 -7.44
C LEU A 278 -5.62 5.42 -8.30
N TRP A 279 -5.72 6.69 -8.71
CA TRP A 279 -6.88 7.22 -9.40
C TRP A 279 -6.49 7.84 -10.73
N TYR A 280 -7.20 7.47 -11.80
CA TYR A 280 -7.07 8.07 -13.14
C TYR A 280 -5.71 7.85 -13.80
N PHE A 281 -5.21 6.62 -13.78
CA PHE A 281 -3.96 6.28 -14.48
C PHE A 281 -4.18 5.36 -15.66
N GLN A 282 -3.37 5.52 -16.70
CA GLN A 282 -3.25 4.48 -17.72
C GLN A 282 -2.75 3.20 -17.06
N THR A 283 -1.66 3.30 -16.30
CA THR A 283 -1.12 2.22 -15.48
C THR A 283 -1.00 2.68 -14.05
N GLY A 284 -1.71 2.03 -13.12
CA GLY A 284 -1.63 2.37 -11.69
C GLY A 284 -0.26 2.02 -11.13
N ILE A 285 0.02 0.73 -10.99
CA ILE A 285 1.31 0.20 -10.54
C ILE A 285 1.89 -0.65 -11.66
N GLU A 286 3.13 -0.34 -12.05
CA GLU A 286 3.94 -1.10 -12.98
C GLU A 286 5.12 -1.72 -12.22
N GLY A 287 5.44 -2.99 -12.52
CA GLY A 287 6.58 -3.67 -11.90
C GLY A 287 7.35 -4.52 -12.90
N HIS A 288 8.67 -4.40 -12.96
CA HIS A 288 9.56 -5.16 -13.82
C HIS A 288 10.47 -6.04 -12.98
N GLY A 289 10.15 -7.33 -12.85
CA GLY A 289 10.91 -8.27 -12.02
C GLY A 289 10.04 -9.07 -11.06
N ARG A 290 10.50 -9.29 -9.83
CA ARG A 290 9.88 -10.21 -8.85
C ARG A 290 9.67 -9.60 -7.47
N ASN A 291 8.82 -10.23 -6.66
CA ASN A 291 8.58 -9.93 -5.24
C ASN A 291 7.93 -8.55 -4.94
N LEU A 292 7.10 -8.01 -5.85
CA LEU A 292 6.26 -6.85 -5.54
C LEU A 292 5.01 -7.29 -4.76
N THR A 293 4.76 -6.64 -3.62
CA THR A 293 3.55 -6.83 -2.81
C THR A 293 2.65 -5.60 -2.93
N VAL A 294 1.36 -5.81 -3.24
CA VAL A 294 0.33 -4.77 -3.28
C VAL A 294 -0.83 -5.20 -2.40
N THR A 295 -1.05 -4.46 -1.32
CA THR A 295 -2.06 -4.81 -0.33
C THR A 295 -2.98 -3.65 0.02
N TYR A 296 -4.23 -3.97 0.31
CA TYR A 296 -5.23 -3.00 0.77
C TYR A 296 -5.37 -1.79 -0.16
N THR A 297 -4.97 -1.87 -1.44
CA THR A 297 -4.84 -0.70 -2.33
C THR A 297 -6.08 -0.57 -3.21
N GLY A 298 -6.57 0.66 -3.35
CA GLY A 298 -7.71 0.99 -4.21
C GLY A 298 -7.24 1.48 -5.58
N PHE A 299 -7.81 0.94 -6.65
CA PHE A 299 -7.59 1.39 -8.02
C PHE A 299 -8.91 1.85 -8.59
N THR A 300 -8.96 3.08 -9.09
CA THR A 300 -10.22 3.65 -9.61
C THR A 300 -9.97 4.35 -10.94
N PHE A 301 -10.79 4.07 -11.95
CA PHE A 301 -10.63 4.65 -13.30
C PHE A 301 -9.22 4.44 -13.88
N CYS A 302 -8.63 3.26 -13.64
CA CYS A 302 -7.35 2.87 -14.23
C CYS A 302 -7.55 1.91 -15.40
N ARG A 303 -6.73 2.01 -16.45
CA ARG A 303 -6.81 1.06 -17.59
C ARG A 303 -6.10 -0.26 -17.28
N PHE A 304 -4.90 -0.18 -16.71
CA PHE A 304 -4.08 -1.29 -16.22
C PHE A 304 -3.80 -1.02 -14.74
N CYS A 305 -4.48 -1.70 -13.82
CA CYS A 305 -4.35 -1.33 -12.40
C CYS A 305 -3.01 -1.77 -11.85
N VAL A 306 -2.68 -3.04 -12.01
CA VAL A 306 -1.38 -3.63 -11.70
C VAL A 306 -0.87 -4.35 -12.94
N ASP A 307 0.30 -3.95 -13.43
CA ASP A 307 0.88 -4.44 -14.68
C ASP A 307 2.32 -4.89 -14.44
N LEU A 308 2.54 -6.20 -14.46
CA LEU A 308 3.80 -6.81 -14.05
C LEU A 308 4.48 -7.49 -15.23
N TYR A 309 5.76 -7.21 -15.39
CA TYR A 309 6.60 -7.65 -16.48
C TYR A 309 7.72 -8.54 -15.94
N GLY A 310 7.85 -9.73 -16.51
CA GLY A 310 9.02 -10.56 -16.34
C GLY A 310 10.24 -9.93 -17.02
N VAL A 311 11.40 -10.04 -16.41
CA VAL A 311 12.67 -9.55 -16.97
C VAL A 311 13.35 -10.69 -17.73
N VAL A 312 13.97 -10.37 -18.88
CA VAL A 312 14.69 -11.36 -19.69
C VAL A 312 15.79 -12.01 -18.87
N SER A 313 15.90 -13.34 -18.97
CA SER A 313 16.88 -14.16 -18.25
C SER A 313 16.72 -14.23 -16.72
N GLU A 314 15.66 -13.64 -16.17
CA GLU A 314 15.40 -13.62 -14.73
C GLU A 314 14.12 -14.38 -14.37
N GLN A 315 13.98 -14.72 -13.09
CA GLN A 315 12.76 -15.30 -12.54
C GLN A 315 11.64 -14.27 -12.46
N PHE A 316 10.42 -14.65 -12.88
CA PHE A 316 9.21 -13.85 -12.70
C PHE A 316 8.29 -14.53 -11.69
N ARG A 317 8.29 -14.06 -10.44
CA ARG A 317 7.65 -14.78 -9.33
C ARG A 317 7.38 -13.93 -8.09
N GLY A 318 6.68 -14.52 -7.12
CA GLY A 318 6.64 -14.04 -5.73
C GLY A 318 5.80 -12.78 -5.53
N HIS A 319 5.01 -12.39 -6.52
CA HIS A 319 4.11 -11.26 -6.40
C HIS A 319 2.93 -11.59 -5.50
N VAL A 320 2.53 -10.64 -4.66
CA VAL A 320 1.39 -10.77 -3.75
C VAL A 320 0.43 -9.61 -3.99
N LEU A 321 -0.77 -9.91 -4.44
CA LEU A 321 -1.86 -8.97 -4.70
C LEU A 321 -3.03 -9.36 -3.79
N ASN A 322 -3.10 -8.77 -2.61
CA ASN A 322 -4.04 -9.20 -1.57
C ASN A 322 -4.90 -8.06 -1.01
N ASN A 323 -6.20 -8.31 -0.81
CA ASN A 323 -7.14 -7.34 -0.23
C ASN A 323 -7.25 -6.01 -0.99
N ASN A 324 -7.03 -6.00 -2.31
CA ASN A 324 -7.15 -4.78 -3.12
C ASN A 324 -8.58 -4.58 -3.64
N ARG A 325 -8.91 -3.34 -4.00
CA ARG A 325 -10.17 -3.01 -4.68
C ARG A 325 -9.90 -2.40 -6.05
N PHE A 326 -10.51 -2.93 -7.09
CA PHE A 326 -10.51 -2.40 -8.44
C PHE A 326 -11.91 -1.89 -8.79
N HIS A 327 -12.06 -0.59 -9.02
CA HIS A 327 -13.35 0.05 -9.22
C HIS A 327 -13.40 0.82 -10.54
N SER A 328 -14.32 0.48 -11.43
CA SER A 328 -14.52 1.23 -12.68
C SER A 328 -13.24 1.28 -13.55
N CYS A 329 -12.54 0.15 -13.70
CA CYS A 329 -11.24 0.07 -14.39
C CYS A 329 -11.34 -0.60 -15.78
N GLY A 330 -11.02 0.14 -16.84
CA GLY A 330 -11.09 -0.33 -18.23
C GLY A 330 -12.47 -0.16 -18.89
N GLY A 331 -13.58 -0.17 -18.13
CA GLY A 331 -14.93 0.09 -18.62
C GLY A 331 -15.64 -1.11 -19.25
N THR A 332 -16.89 -0.93 -19.70
CA THR A 332 -17.78 -2.02 -20.16
C THR A 332 -18.12 -1.99 -21.65
N GLU A 333 -17.29 -1.32 -22.47
CA GLU A 333 -17.54 -1.24 -23.92
C GLU A 333 -17.01 -2.49 -24.65
N ALA A 334 -17.32 -2.62 -25.94
CA ALA A 334 -16.88 -3.77 -26.73
C ALA A 334 -15.35 -3.77 -26.97
N ALA A 335 -14.74 -4.96 -26.98
CA ALA A 335 -13.32 -5.22 -27.27
C ALA A 335 -12.79 -4.56 -28.55
N THR A 336 -13.68 -4.26 -29.50
CA THR A 336 -13.34 -3.58 -30.75
C THR A 336 -13.01 -2.10 -30.57
N ASN A 337 -13.30 -1.50 -29.41
CA ASN A 337 -12.86 -0.15 -29.10
C ASN A 337 -11.37 -0.14 -28.71
N PRO A 338 -10.48 0.47 -29.52
CA PRO A 338 -9.03 0.45 -29.27
C PRO A 338 -8.63 1.14 -27.95
N THR A 339 -9.47 2.03 -27.42
CA THR A 339 -9.22 2.78 -26.18
C THR A 339 -9.33 1.92 -24.92
N ILE A 340 -9.97 0.75 -24.99
CA ILE A 340 -10.09 -0.21 -23.89
C ILE A 340 -9.47 -1.57 -24.20
N LEU A 341 -8.93 -1.75 -25.40
CA LEU A 341 -8.30 -2.99 -25.81
C LEU A 341 -7.27 -3.44 -24.75
N ASN A 342 -7.38 -4.70 -24.32
CA ASN A 342 -6.55 -5.34 -23.29
C ASN A 342 -6.65 -4.78 -21.86
N SER A 343 -7.56 -3.85 -21.56
CA SER A 343 -7.70 -3.29 -20.21
C SER A 343 -7.94 -4.40 -19.18
N VAL A 344 -7.30 -4.32 -18.03
CA VAL A 344 -7.38 -5.41 -17.05
C VAL A 344 -6.95 -4.89 -15.68
N CYS A 345 -7.54 -5.44 -14.63
CA CYS A 345 -7.14 -5.11 -13.26
C CYS A 345 -5.72 -5.61 -12.99
N ILE A 346 -5.43 -6.87 -13.28
CA ILE A 346 -4.13 -7.50 -13.05
C ILE A 346 -3.62 -8.08 -14.36
N ARG A 347 -2.49 -7.57 -14.84
CA ARG A 347 -1.78 -8.11 -15.99
C ARG A 347 -0.43 -8.65 -15.61
N LEU A 348 -0.13 -9.84 -16.13
CA LEU A 348 1.19 -10.44 -16.09
C LEU A 348 1.69 -10.60 -17.53
N THR A 349 2.93 -10.21 -17.80
CA THR A 349 3.54 -10.30 -19.14
C THR A 349 4.94 -10.87 -19.04
N THR A 350 5.24 -11.94 -19.78
CA THR A 350 6.58 -12.55 -19.82
C THR A 350 7.19 -12.42 -21.21
N PRO A 351 8.45 -11.97 -21.35
CA PRO A 351 9.08 -11.74 -22.66
C PRO A 351 9.64 -13.00 -23.36
N ASN A 352 9.64 -14.19 -22.74
CA ASN A 352 10.46 -15.32 -23.23
C ASN A 352 9.76 -16.68 -23.24
N THR A 353 9.74 -17.32 -24.41
CA THR A 353 9.22 -18.68 -24.67
C THR A 353 10.18 -19.82 -24.29
N ASN A 354 11.43 -19.54 -23.88
CA ASN A 354 12.50 -20.55 -23.85
C ASN A 354 13.46 -20.53 -22.63
N ASN A 355 13.18 -19.78 -21.55
CA ASN A 355 14.00 -19.84 -20.33
C ASN A 355 13.34 -20.73 -19.26
N VAL A 356 14.16 -21.53 -18.56
CA VAL A 356 13.78 -22.57 -17.59
C VAL A 356 13.19 -22.02 -16.28
N ASP A 357 12.95 -20.70 -16.19
CA ASP A 357 12.59 -20.03 -14.93
C ASP A 357 11.68 -18.79 -15.10
N ASN A 358 11.19 -18.50 -16.30
CA ASN A 358 10.28 -17.36 -16.54
C ASN A 358 8.81 -17.79 -16.47
N TYR A 359 8.42 -18.29 -15.29
CA TYR A 359 7.19 -19.06 -15.10
C TYR A 359 6.13 -18.39 -14.23
N ALA A 360 6.02 -17.06 -14.22
CA ALA A 360 4.99 -16.32 -13.47
C ALA A 360 4.51 -17.06 -12.20
N GLY A 361 5.47 -17.40 -11.34
CA GLY A 361 5.35 -18.48 -10.37
C GLY A 361 5.21 -17.98 -8.95
N ASN A 362 4.69 -18.80 -8.04
CA ASN A 362 4.48 -18.41 -6.63
C ASN A 362 3.73 -17.06 -6.50
N ILE A 363 2.78 -16.79 -7.39
CA ILE A 363 1.99 -15.56 -7.41
C ILE A 363 0.74 -15.78 -6.56
N SER A 364 0.44 -14.83 -5.68
CA SER A 364 -0.75 -14.85 -4.83
C SER A 364 -1.69 -13.72 -5.21
N ILE A 365 -2.89 -14.05 -5.69
CA ILE A 365 -3.96 -13.08 -6.01
C ILE A 365 -5.17 -13.42 -5.14
N LEU A 366 -5.27 -12.75 -4.00
CA LEU A 366 -6.12 -13.18 -2.89
C LEU A 366 -7.08 -12.08 -2.41
N ASN A 367 -8.29 -12.44 -2.02
CA ASN A 367 -9.22 -11.56 -1.30
C ASN A 367 -9.49 -10.20 -1.99
N ASN A 368 -9.33 -10.10 -3.31
CA ASN A 368 -9.53 -8.84 -4.01
C ASN A 368 -11.00 -8.64 -4.37
N VAL A 369 -11.41 -7.38 -4.47
CA VAL A 369 -12.73 -6.98 -4.95
C VAL A 369 -12.57 -6.25 -6.28
N CYS A 370 -13.31 -6.67 -7.29
CA CYS A 370 -13.38 -6.01 -8.59
C CYS A 370 -14.84 -5.61 -8.84
N ASP A 371 -15.14 -4.32 -9.02
CA ASP A 371 -16.50 -3.82 -9.14
C ASP A 371 -16.66 -2.61 -10.08
N GLY A 372 -17.91 -2.20 -10.31
CA GLY A 372 -18.21 -0.93 -10.98
C GLY A 372 -17.95 -0.87 -12.48
N GLY A 373 -17.98 -2.00 -13.19
CA GLY A 373 -17.80 -2.00 -14.65
C GLY A 373 -16.33 -2.12 -15.07
N CYS A 374 -15.54 -2.90 -14.33
CA CYS A 374 -14.20 -3.28 -14.77
C CYS A 374 -14.28 -4.16 -16.03
N TYR A 375 -13.31 -4.03 -16.95
CA TYR A 375 -13.35 -4.79 -18.20
C TYR A 375 -12.99 -6.27 -18.00
N GLN A 376 -11.84 -6.55 -17.38
CA GLN A 376 -11.34 -7.90 -17.06
C GLN A 376 -10.63 -7.87 -15.71
N PHE A 377 -10.67 -8.99 -14.97
CA PHE A 377 -9.96 -9.08 -13.68
C PHE A 377 -8.49 -9.49 -13.86
N PHE A 378 -8.24 -10.57 -14.60
CA PHE A 378 -6.89 -11.11 -14.77
C PHE A 378 -6.58 -11.46 -16.22
N LYS A 379 -5.34 -11.16 -16.65
CA LYS A 379 -4.79 -11.60 -17.94
C LYS A 379 -3.29 -11.87 -17.84
N GLY A 380 -2.85 -13.05 -18.27
CA GLY A 380 -1.43 -13.36 -18.42
C GLY A 380 -1.07 -14.79 -18.00
N PRO A 381 0.23 -15.11 -17.94
CA PRO A 381 0.68 -16.42 -17.49
C PRO A 381 0.46 -16.60 -15.99
N PHE A 382 0.13 -17.83 -15.57
CA PHE A 382 -0.15 -18.18 -14.18
C PHE A 382 0.11 -19.67 -13.92
N HIS A 383 1.11 -19.99 -13.10
CA HIS A 383 1.59 -21.37 -12.90
C HIS A 383 2.55 -21.51 -11.71
N ARG A 384 3.22 -22.67 -11.58
CA ARG A 384 4.24 -22.99 -10.57
C ARG A 384 3.90 -22.53 -9.16
N GLY A 385 2.92 -23.18 -8.53
CA GLY A 385 2.51 -22.92 -7.15
C GLY A 385 1.74 -21.61 -6.95
N SER A 386 1.23 -21.00 -8.03
CA SER A 386 0.44 -19.78 -7.93
C SER A 386 -1.00 -20.05 -7.50
N ILE A 387 -1.58 -19.11 -6.75
CA ILE A 387 -2.92 -19.20 -6.16
C ILE A 387 -3.73 -17.93 -6.46
N MET A 388 -4.95 -18.13 -6.98
CA MET A 388 -5.95 -17.10 -7.17
C MET A 388 -7.22 -17.51 -6.44
N ALA A 389 -7.44 -16.96 -5.25
CA ALA A 389 -8.52 -17.40 -4.37
C ALA A 389 -9.26 -16.27 -3.64
N ASP A 390 -10.51 -16.55 -3.28
CA ASP A 390 -11.37 -15.65 -2.49
C ASP A 390 -11.59 -14.26 -3.12
N ASN A 391 -11.51 -14.17 -4.45
CA ASN A 391 -11.71 -12.89 -5.14
C ASN A 391 -13.19 -12.70 -5.52
N ASN A 392 -13.70 -11.50 -5.30
CA ASN A 392 -15.07 -11.10 -5.57
C ASN A 392 -15.14 -10.17 -6.78
N MET A 393 -15.69 -10.64 -7.90
CA MET A 393 -15.72 -9.95 -9.18
C MET A 393 -17.15 -9.64 -9.58
N PHE A 394 -17.59 -8.42 -9.25
CA PHE A 394 -18.94 -7.91 -9.48
C PHE A 394 -19.02 -7.01 -10.71
N ARG A 395 -19.99 -7.25 -11.60
CA ARG A 395 -20.19 -6.42 -12.82
C ARG A 395 -18.90 -6.22 -13.63
N VAL A 396 -18.15 -7.31 -13.85
CA VAL A 396 -16.92 -7.29 -14.64
C VAL A 396 -17.20 -7.78 -16.05
N GLY A 397 -16.99 -6.99 -17.10
CA GLY A 397 -17.15 -7.48 -18.46
C GLY A 397 -17.45 -6.43 -19.51
N GLY A 398 -17.86 -6.94 -20.67
CA GLY A 398 -18.00 -6.25 -21.95
C GLY A 398 -17.81 -7.26 -23.08
N ALA A 399 -18.21 -6.92 -24.31
CA ALA A 399 -18.01 -7.82 -25.44
C ALA A 399 -16.52 -8.15 -25.62
N GLY A 400 -16.16 -9.43 -25.68
CA GLY A 400 -14.76 -9.90 -25.80
C GLY A 400 -13.96 -9.95 -24.49
N ALA A 401 -14.55 -9.53 -23.37
CA ALA A 401 -13.90 -9.66 -22.06
C ALA A 401 -13.93 -11.10 -21.54
N ILE A 402 -12.85 -11.53 -20.90
CA ILE A 402 -12.78 -12.78 -20.15
C ILE A 402 -12.41 -12.41 -18.72
N VAL A 403 -13.18 -12.86 -17.72
CA VAL A 403 -12.96 -12.42 -16.34
C VAL A 403 -11.57 -12.84 -15.86
N ILE A 404 -11.24 -14.13 -15.99
CA ILE A 404 -9.91 -14.68 -15.74
C ILE A 404 -9.38 -15.32 -17.02
N ASP A 405 -8.34 -14.71 -17.59
CA ASP A 405 -7.69 -15.19 -18.81
C ASP A 405 -6.25 -15.63 -18.53
N VAL A 406 -6.06 -16.92 -18.26
CA VAL A 406 -4.72 -17.50 -18.10
C VAL A 406 -4.20 -17.94 -19.45
N ASP A 407 -3.07 -17.37 -19.85
CA ASP A 407 -2.39 -17.68 -21.10
C ASP A 407 -0.91 -17.95 -20.85
N ASN A 408 -0.55 -19.24 -20.87
CA ASN A 408 0.82 -19.71 -20.69
C ASN A 408 1.56 -19.92 -22.03
N THR A 409 0.99 -19.49 -23.17
CA THR A 409 1.62 -19.68 -24.50
C THR A 409 3.01 -19.06 -24.62
N SER A 410 3.26 -18.00 -23.86
CA SER A 410 4.54 -17.30 -23.82
C SER A 410 5.59 -17.96 -22.91
N THR A 411 5.31 -19.11 -22.29
CA THR A 411 6.16 -19.71 -21.25
C THR A 411 6.75 -21.05 -21.71
N ALA A 412 7.97 -21.39 -21.28
CA ALA A 412 8.60 -22.66 -21.64
C ALA A 412 7.92 -23.83 -20.90
N GLY A 413 7.38 -24.82 -21.60
CA GLY A 413 6.60 -25.92 -20.99
C GLY A 413 7.43 -26.88 -20.11
N ASN A 414 7.79 -26.49 -18.87
CA ASN A 414 8.42 -27.38 -17.90
C ASN A 414 7.37 -28.14 -17.09
N THR A 415 7.10 -29.34 -17.56
CA THR A 415 5.90 -30.10 -17.26
C THR A 415 5.75 -30.59 -15.82
N SER A 416 6.83 -30.64 -15.02
CA SER A 416 6.81 -31.24 -13.68
C SER A 416 6.73 -30.23 -12.54
N ALA A 417 6.95 -28.94 -12.83
CA ALA A 417 6.88 -27.86 -11.85
C ALA A 417 5.59 -27.03 -11.97
N ASP A 418 4.76 -27.33 -12.99
CA ASP A 418 3.53 -26.60 -13.26
C ASP A 418 2.44 -26.98 -12.23
N GLY A 419 1.66 -25.98 -11.83
CA GLY A 419 0.76 -26.07 -10.69
C GLY A 419 0.05 -24.75 -10.44
N ALA A 420 -1.27 -24.69 -10.54
CA ALA A 420 -2.04 -23.50 -10.15
C ALA A 420 -3.34 -23.88 -9.42
N LEU A 421 -3.72 -23.08 -8.43
CA LEU A 421 -5.03 -23.15 -7.79
C LEU A 421 -5.82 -21.89 -8.13
N ILE A 422 -7.01 -22.07 -8.70
CA ILE A 422 -8.00 -21.02 -8.90
C ILE A 422 -9.23 -21.47 -8.13
N SER A 423 -9.47 -20.91 -6.94
CA SER A 423 -10.55 -21.41 -6.09
C SER A 423 -11.38 -20.35 -5.40
N ASP A 424 -12.62 -20.70 -5.04
CA ASP A 424 -13.46 -19.86 -4.17
C ASP A 424 -13.71 -18.44 -4.70
N ASN A 425 -13.55 -18.25 -6.02
CA ASN A 425 -13.77 -16.95 -6.65
C ASN A 425 -15.25 -16.81 -7.04
N ILE A 426 -15.79 -15.61 -6.84
CA ILE A 426 -17.16 -15.27 -7.22
C ILE A 426 -17.10 -14.34 -8.43
N MET A 427 -17.50 -14.83 -9.59
CA MET A 427 -17.60 -14.09 -10.85
C MET A 427 -19.07 -13.89 -11.19
N GLY A 428 -19.64 -12.73 -10.86
CA GLY A 428 -21.09 -12.57 -10.97
C GLY A 428 -21.64 -11.23 -10.49
N GLY A 429 -22.90 -11.21 -10.07
CA GLY A 429 -23.54 -9.99 -9.55
C GLY A 429 -23.93 -8.97 -10.62
N PHE A 430 -24.26 -9.41 -11.84
CA PHE A 430 -24.87 -8.55 -12.84
C PHE A 430 -26.36 -8.33 -12.50
N ASP A 431 -26.65 -7.17 -11.94
CA ASP A 431 -27.99 -6.57 -11.91
C ASP A 431 -28.32 -5.82 -13.22
N LEU A 432 -27.31 -5.50 -14.02
CA LEU A 432 -27.47 -4.95 -15.36
C LEU A 432 -27.94 -6.03 -16.37
N PRO A 433 -28.68 -5.64 -17.42
CA PRO A 433 -29.03 -6.57 -18.50
C PRO A 433 -27.79 -7.11 -19.19
N VAL A 434 -27.82 -8.38 -19.60
CA VAL A 434 -26.74 -9.03 -20.36
C VAL A 434 -26.41 -8.24 -21.65
N TYR A 435 -27.46 -7.71 -22.28
CA TYR A 435 -27.39 -6.84 -23.45
C TYR A 435 -28.49 -5.78 -23.40
N GLN A 436 -28.15 -4.52 -23.64
CA GLN A 436 -29.11 -3.41 -23.71
C GLN A 436 -28.63 -2.37 -24.73
N ASN A 437 -29.55 -1.84 -25.54
CA ASN A 437 -29.30 -0.74 -26.48
C ASN A 437 -28.09 -0.96 -27.42
N GLY A 438 -27.82 -2.19 -27.87
CA GLY A 438 -26.69 -2.48 -28.74
C GLY A 438 -25.41 -2.93 -28.03
N VAL A 439 -25.36 -2.85 -26.70
CA VAL A 439 -24.15 -3.04 -25.89
C VAL A 439 -24.27 -4.30 -25.03
N GLN A 440 -23.23 -5.14 -25.06
CA GLN A 440 -23.04 -6.28 -24.16
C GLN A 440 -22.36 -5.79 -22.87
N TYR A 441 -22.96 -6.08 -21.72
CA TYR A 441 -22.45 -5.69 -20.41
C TYR A 441 -21.84 -6.86 -19.60
N CYS A 442 -22.10 -8.09 -20.05
CA CYS A 442 -21.49 -9.29 -19.47
C CYS A 442 -20.17 -9.65 -20.18
N PRO A 443 -19.30 -10.44 -19.56
CA PRO A 443 -18.10 -10.95 -20.20
C PRO A 443 -18.47 -12.07 -21.19
N ASP A 444 -17.58 -12.31 -22.15
CA ASP A 444 -17.67 -13.46 -23.04
C ASP A 444 -17.53 -14.75 -22.25
N MET A 445 -16.52 -14.87 -21.39
CA MET A 445 -16.24 -16.10 -20.64
C MET A 445 -15.92 -15.78 -19.17
N GLY A 446 -16.17 -16.75 -18.29
CA GLY A 446 -15.74 -16.68 -16.90
C GLY A 446 -14.24 -16.92 -16.80
N ILE A 447 -13.83 -18.17 -17.08
CA ILE A 447 -12.44 -18.60 -17.01
C ILE A 447 -11.99 -19.15 -18.36
N ARG A 448 -10.84 -18.70 -18.84
CA ARG A 448 -10.13 -19.35 -19.95
C ARG A 448 -8.74 -19.75 -19.50
N LEU A 449 -8.38 -21.00 -19.75
CA LEU A 449 -7.02 -21.52 -19.58
C LEU A 449 -6.46 -21.91 -20.95
N THR A 450 -5.26 -21.42 -21.26
CA THR A 450 -4.53 -21.74 -22.49
C THR A 450 -3.13 -22.23 -22.15
N GLN A 451 -2.77 -23.43 -22.62
CA GLN A 451 -1.47 -24.06 -22.35
C GLN A 451 -1.14 -24.22 -20.86
N VAL A 452 -2.15 -24.42 -20.02
CA VAL A 452 -1.97 -24.68 -18.59
C VAL A 452 -1.80 -26.18 -18.37
N ARG A 453 -0.80 -26.56 -17.58
CA ARG A 453 -0.59 -27.92 -17.10
C ARG A 453 -0.69 -27.93 -15.58
N GLY A 454 -1.40 -28.90 -15.00
CA GLY A 454 -1.51 -29.03 -13.56
C GLY A 454 -2.26 -27.86 -12.93
N ALA A 455 -3.59 -27.84 -13.02
CA ALA A 455 -4.39 -26.82 -12.33
C ALA A 455 -5.64 -27.38 -11.68
N ILE A 456 -6.00 -26.81 -10.54
CA ILE A 456 -7.24 -27.08 -9.85
C ILE A 456 -8.11 -25.82 -9.93
N LEU A 457 -9.27 -25.96 -10.56
CA LEU A 457 -10.35 -25.00 -10.49
C LEU A 457 -11.33 -25.56 -9.47
N SER A 458 -11.46 -24.93 -8.29
CA SER A 458 -12.27 -25.48 -7.20
C SER A 458 -13.27 -24.46 -6.68
N GLU A 459 -14.54 -24.83 -6.55
CA GLU A 459 -15.58 -24.00 -5.90
C GLU A 459 -15.70 -22.56 -6.47
N ASN A 460 -15.40 -22.38 -7.76
CA ASN A 460 -15.63 -21.08 -8.41
C ASN A 460 -17.10 -20.95 -8.80
N LEU A 461 -17.71 -19.81 -8.44
CA LEU A 461 -19.05 -19.45 -8.88
C LEU A 461 -18.96 -18.53 -10.10
N ILE A 462 -19.47 -18.99 -11.24
CA ILE A 462 -19.52 -18.23 -12.49
C ILE A 462 -20.97 -17.94 -12.82
N ASN A 463 -21.33 -16.68 -13.05
CA ASN A 463 -22.72 -16.26 -13.25
C ASN A 463 -22.88 -15.27 -14.42
N LYS A 464 -23.79 -15.58 -15.36
CA LYS A 464 -24.20 -14.76 -16.52
C LYS A 464 -23.05 -14.37 -17.45
N VAL A 465 -22.55 -15.34 -18.22
CA VAL A 465 -21.55 -15.12 -19.28
C VAL A 465 -22.20 -15.23 -20.67
N TRP A 466 -21.65 -14.55 -21.68
CA TRP A 466 -22.20 -14.59 -23.05
C TRP A 466 -21.91 -15.91 -23.77
N LYS A 467 -20.69 -16.43 -23.60
CA LYS A 467 -20.18 -17.65 -24.23
C LYS A 467 -20.02 -18.75 -23.18
N ASP A 468 -18.88 -19.43 -23.17
CA ASP A 468 -18.61 -20.54 -22.27
C ASP A 468 -18.31 -20.07 -20.84
N GLY A 469 -18.74 -20.85 -19.85
CA GLY A 469 -18.37 -20.61 -18.45
C GLY A 469 -16.86 -20.76 -18.24
N ILE A 470 -16.37 -21.96 -18.56
CA ILE A 470 -14.95 -22.35 -18.51
C ILE A 470 -14.53 -22.85 -19.89
N LYS A 471 -13.41 -22.34 -20.42
CA LYS A 471 -12.80 -22.79 -21.68
C LYS A 471 -11.38 -23.29 -21.44
N LEU A 472 -11.10 -24.53 -21.85
CA LEU A 472 -9.75 -25.09 -21.88
C LEU A 472 -9.22 -25.17 -23.33
N VAL A 473 -7.99 -24.72 -23.52
CA VAL A 473 -7.28 -24.76 -24.81
C VAL A 473 -5.88 -25.33 -24.62
N ASN A 474 -5.57 -26.48 -25.23
CA ASN A 474 -4.26 -27.14 -25.14
C ASN A 474 -3.75 -27.30 -23.68
N CYS A 475 -4.66 -27.63 -22.76
CA CYS A 475 -4.36 -27.77 -21.33
C CYS A 475 -4.24 -29.24 -20.92
N SER A 476 -3.44 -29.56 -19.91
CA SER A 476 -3.38 -30.92 -19.38
C SER A 476 -3.40 -30.99 -17.86
N GLU A 477 -3.82 -32.13 -17.31
CA GLU A 477 -3.82 -32.40 -15.86
C GLU A 477 -4.66 -31.36 -15.07
N ILE A 478 -5.90 -31.15 -15.53
CA ILE A 478 -6.80 -30.15 -14.96
C ILE A 478 -7.91 -30.82 -14.16
N VAL A 479 -8.20 -30.30 -12.97
CA VAL A 479 -9.33 -30.72 -12.13
C VAL A 479 -10.33 -29.57 -12.01
N ILE A 480 -11.62 -29.84 -12.22
CA ILE A 480 -12.68 -28.81 -12.19
C ILE A 480 -13.79 -29.19 -11.20
N THR A 481 -13.96 -28.40 -10.14
CA THR A 481 -15.22 -28.20 -9.43
C THR A 481 -15.69 -26.76 -9.54
N ALA A 482 -16.95 -26.56 -9.94
CA ALA A 482 -17.51 -25.22 -10.13
C ALA A 482 -19.04 -25.22 -10.09
N GLU A 483 -19.60 -24.05 -9.79
CA GLU A 483 -21.00 -23.72 -10.06
C GLU A 483 -21.04 -22.72 -11.23
N VAL A 484 -21.67 -23.12 -12.34
CA VAL A 484 -21.85 -22.27 -13.53
C VAL A 484 -23.33 -21.97 -13.73
N LYS A 485 -23.69 -20.71 -13.52
CA LYS A 485 -25.06 -20.20 -13.59
C LYS A 485 -25.25 -19.28 -14.80
N ASP A 486 -26.34 -19.51 -15.52
CA ASP A 486 -26.74 -18.81 -16.72
C ASP A 486 -25.59 -18.66 -17.74
N PRO A 487 -24.85 -19.73 -18.11
CA PRO A 487 -23.96 -19.68 -19.26
C PRO A 487 -24.78 -19.47 -20.54
N SER A 488 -24.18 -18.85 -21.57
CA SER A 488 -24.89 -18.51 -22.82
C SER A 488 -26.14 -17.64 -22.56
N ALA A 489 -26.01 -16.60 -21.73
CA ALA A 489 -27.13 -15.89 -21.08
C ALA A 489 -28.08 -15.07 -21.98
N ILE A 490 -28.05 -15.21 -23.32
CA ILE A 490 -28.85 -14.38 -24.24
C ILE A 490 -29.91 -15.15 -25.02
N VAL A 491 -31.13 -14.63 -24.90
CA VAL A 491 -32.40 -15.13 -25.46
C VAL A 491 -32.51 -14.98 -27.00
N LYS A 492 -31.57 -14.31 -27.66
CA LYS A 492 -31.61 -14.02 -29.10
C LYS A 492 -30.24 -14.13 -29.78
N GLN A 493 -29.55 -15.26 -29.59
CA GLN A 493 -28.49 -15.59 -30.54
C GLN A 493 -29.13 -15.83 -31.92
N SER A 494 -28.99 -14.86 -32.82
CA SER A 494 -29.19 -15.06 -34.27
C SER A 494 -28.03 -15.84 -34.91
N THR A 495 -27.05 -16.24 -34.09
CA THR A 495 -25.86 -16.98 -34.47
C THR A 495 -26.13 -18.48 -34.30
N ALA A 496 -25.74 -19.28 -35.29
CA ALA A 496 -25.88 -20.74 -35.26
C ALA A 496 -24.98 -21.44 -34.21
N THR A 497 -24.20 -20.69 -33.43
CA THR A 497 -23.18 -21.21 -32.51
C THR A 497 -23.71 -21.23 -31.08
N LEU A 498 -23.81 -22.43 -30.50
CA LEU A 498 -24.17 -22.64 -29.10
C LEU A 498 -22.89 -22.75 -28.24
N TYR A 499 -22.94 -22.32 -26.97
CA TYR A 499 -21.83 -22.38 -25.99
C TYR A 499 -22.18 -23.28 -24.80
N SER A 500 -21.21 -23.63 -23.95
CA SER A 500 -21.35 -24.63 -22.87
C SER A 500 -20.96 -24.10 -21.48
N SER A 501 -21.30 -24.81 -20.40
CA SER A 501 -20.76 -24.45 -19.08
C SER A 501 -19.25 -24.68 -19.02
N VAL A 502 -18.80 -25.80 -19.58
CA VAL A 502 -17.39 -26.15 -19.76
C VAL A 502 -17.17 -26.59 -21.21
N ASP A 503 -16.20 -25.97 -21.90
CA ASP A 503 -15.77 -26.34 -23.25
C ASP A 503 -14.27 -26.72 -23.24
N ILE A 504 -13.95 -27.93 -23.69
CA ILE A 504 -12.62 -28.54 -23.67
C ILE A 504 -12.21 -28.86 -25.11
N ASP A 505 -11.10 -28.29 -25.56
CA ASP A 505 -10.59 -28.53 -26.91
C ASP A 505 -9.97 -29.93 -27.11
N ALA A 506 -9.63 -30.26 -28.35
CA ALA A 506 -9.12 -31.58 -28.72
C ALA A 506 -7.65 -31.81 -28.30
N ASN A 507 -6.90 -30.74 -28.03
CA ASN A 507 -5.49 -30.81 -27.67
C ASN A 507 -5.29 -30.90 -26.14
N CYS A 508 -6.38 -30.88 -25.38
CA CYS A 508 -6.35 -31.12 -23.95
C CYS A 508 -6.06 -32.59 -23.60
N GLU A 509 -5.51 -32.83 -22.41
CA GLU A 509 -5.23 -34.19 -21.91
C GLU A 509 -5.46 -34.33 -20.39
N ASN A 510 -5.94 -35.50 -19.94
CA ASN A 510 -6.09 -35.84 -18.52
C ASN A 510 -6.92 -34.81 -17.73
N ILE A 511 -8.14 -34.55 -18.21
CA ILE A 511 -9.06 -33.58 -17.59
C ILE A 511 -10.02 -34.32 -16.68
N MET A 512 -10.18 -33.88 -15.44
CA MET A 512 -11.11 -34.45 -14.47
C MET A 512 -12.15 -33.44 -14.02
N ILE A 513 -13.43 -33.78 -14.12
CA ILE A 513 -14.56 -32.97 -13.63
C ILE A 513 -15.30 -33.78 -12.58
N PRO A 514 -14.84 -33.85 -11.31
CA PRO A 514 -15.47 -34.69 -10.31
C PRO A 514 -16.86 -34.19 -9.89
N HIS A 515 -17.09 -32.87 -9.89
CA HIS A 515 -18.36 -32.26 -9.54
C HIS A 515 -18.58 -30.98 -10.37
N LEU A 516 -19.71 -30.85 -11.06
CA LEU A 516 -20.10 -29.61 -11.73
C LEU A 516 -21.58 -29.34 -11.52
N MET A 517 -21.90 -28.15 -11.02
CA MET A 517 -23.28 -27.65 -10.98
C MET A 517 -23.49 -26.68 -12.14
N THR A 518 -24.49 -26.93 -12.98
CA THR A 518 -24.93 -26.03 -14.04
C THR A 518 -26.38 -25.62 -13.83
N ARG A 519 -26.67 -24.32 -13.86
CA ARG A 519 -28.04 -23.81 -13.74
C ARG A 519 -28.34 -22.78 -14.80
N CYS A 520 -29.36 -23.01 -15.62
CA CYS A 520 -29.95 -21.98 -16.48
C CYS A 520 -31.30 -21.55 -15.90
N THR A 521 -31.55 -20.24 -15.83
CA THR A 521 -32.78 -19.63 -15.31
C THR A 521 -33.51 -18.78 -16.35
N ILE A 522 -32.91 -18.62 -17.54
CA ILE A 522 -33.44 -17.80 -18.63
C ILE A 522 -34.20 -18.68 -19.62
N ALA A 523 -35.49 -18.40 -19.82
CA ALA A 523 -36.33 -19.09 -20.80
C ALA A 523 -35.80 -18.89 -22.23
N GLY A 524 -35.60 -20.00 -22.97
CA GLY A 524 -35.03 -19.97 -24.32
C GLY A 524 -33.51 -19.92 -24.39
N SER A 525 -32.80 -20.13 -23.26
CA SER A 525 -31.33 -20.22 -23.24
C SER A 525 -30.81 -21.36 -24.11
N GLN A 526 -29.96 -20.99 -25.06
CA GLN A 526 -29.31 -21.83 -26.05
C GLN A 526 -28.00 -22.43 -25.51
N LEU A 527 -28.08 -23.15 -24.39
CA LEU A 527 -26.94 -23.93 -23.90
C LEU A 527 -26.71 -25.12 -24.84
N ALA A 528 -25.49 -25.26 -25.36
CA ALA A 528 -25.06 -26.40 -26.18
C ALA A 528 -25.01 -27.68 -25.34
N ALA A 529 -24.24 -27.63 -24.26
CA ALA A 529 -24.10 -28.72 -23.29
C ALA A 529 -23.66 -28.20 -21.93
N TYR A 530 -23.77 -29.03 -20.88
CA TYR A 530 -23.11 -28.70 -19.61
C TYR A 530 -21.60 -28.85 -19.79
N VAL A 531 -21.18 -29.96 -20.40
CA VAL A 531 -19.79 -30.19 -20.79
C VAL A 531 -19.72 -30.51 -22.28
N LYS A 532 -18.95 -29.72 -23.02
CA LYS A 532 -18.52 -30.03 -24.38
C LYS A 532 -17.05 -30.40 -24.34
N THR A 533 -16.68 -31.57 -24.84
CA THR A 533 -15.29 -32.01 -24.87
C THR A 533 -14.91 -32.69 -26.16
N ALA A 534 -13.80 -32.24 -26.76
CA ALA A 534 -13.11 -32.95 -27.83
C ALA A 534 -11.87 -33.72 -27.32
N CYS A 535 -11.57 -33.64 -26.02
CA CYS A 535 -10.45 -34.33 -25.37
C CYS A 535 -10.86 -35.77 -24.99
N ALA A 536 -10.18 -36.76 -25.59
CA ALA A 536 -10.48 -38.18 -25.36
C ALA A 536 -10.21 -38.63 -23.91
N SER A 537 -9.25 -38.03 -23.22
CA SER A 537 -8.88 -38.37 -21.84
C SER A 537 -9.63 -37.57 -20.78
N THR A 538 -10.81 -37.03 -21.12
CA THR A 538 -11.71 -36.39 -20.14
C THR A 538 -12.42 -37.45 -19.29
N VAL A 539 -12.34 -37.30 -17.97
CA VAL A 539 -13.07 -38.08 -16.97
C VAL A 539 -14.08 -37.18 -16.27
N ILE A 540 -15.35 -37.54 -16.32
CA ILE A 540 -16.43 -36.76 -15.73
C ILE A 540 -17.06 -37.57 -14.60
N GLY A 541 -17.14 -36.98 -13.40
CA GLY A 541 -17.85 -37.50 -12.24
C GLY A 541 -19.31 -37.04 -12.22
N GLU A 542 -19.73 -36.43 -11.13
CA GLU A 542 -21.11 -36.00 -10.93
C GLU A 542 -21.43 -34.66 -11.62
N LEU A 543 -22.49 -34.65 -12.43
CA LEU A 543 -23.04 -33.45 -13.05
C LEU A 543 -24.44 -33.17 -12.50
N TYR A 544 -24.65 -31.97 -11.98
CA TYR A 544 -25.94 -31.50 -11.46
C TYR A 544 -26.48 -30.36 -12.31
N GLY A 545 -27.77 -30.40 -12.65
CA GLY A 545 -28.43 -29.25 -13.25
C GLY A 545 -29.96 -29.24 -13.15
N SER A 546 -30.54 -28.05 -13.32
CA SER A 546 -31.98 -27.77 -13.18
C SER A 546 -32.72 -27.93 -14.52
N ALA A 547 -33.79 -28.74 -14.58
CA ALA A 547 -34.51 -29.04 -15.83
C ALA A 547 -35.62 -28.03 -16.21
N SER A 548 -35.82 -26.96 -15.45
CA SER A 548 -36.85 -25.95 -15.77
C SER A 548 -36.59 -25.18 -17.06
N TYR A 549 -35.39 -25.29 -17.64
CA TYR A 549 -35.01 -24.66 -18.91
C TYR A 549 -34.12 -25.65 -19.68
N THR A 550 -34.66 -26.21 -20.76
CA THR A 550 -33.99 -27.24 -21.56
C THR A 550 -32.75 -26.66 -22.24
N ALA A 551 -31.57 -27.27 -22.03
CA ALA A 551 -30.47 -27.14 -22.98
C ALA A 551 -30.98 -27.54 -24.37
N ALA A 552 -30.54 -26.83 -25.42
CA ALA A 552 -30.89 -27.20 -26.78
C ALA A 552 -30.12 -28.46 -27.24
N GLY A 553 -28.99 -28.76 -26.59
CA GLY A 553 -28.17 -29.95 -26.85
C GLY A 553 -28.01 -30.87 -25.62
N PRO A 554 -27.10 -31.86 -25.71
CA PRO A 554 -26.98 -32.91 -24.69
C PRO A 554 -26.38 -32.40 -23.37
N VAL A 555 -26.57 -33.14 -22.28
CA VAL A 555 -25.90 -32.83 -21.00
C VAL A 555 -24.37 -32.86 -21.18
N VAL A 556 -23.89 -33.80 -22.01
CA VAL A 556 -22.48 -33.88 -22.44
C VAL A 556 -22.42 -34.05 -23.96
N GLU A 557 -21.68 -33.17 -24.66
CA GLU A 557 -21.38 -33.27 -26.10
C GLU A 557 -19.93 -33.69 -26.31
N THR A 558 -19.67 -34.71 -27.13
CA THR A 558 -18.35 -35.37 -27.16
C THR A 558 -17.82 -35.74 -28.55
N GLY A 559 -16.50 -35.75 -28.71
CA GLY A 559 -15.77 -36.58 -29.70
C GLY A 559 -15.60 -38.06 -29.26
N SER A 560 -14.91 -38.91 -30.04
CA SER A 560 -14.73 -40.34 -29.71
C SER A 560 -13.70 -40.62 -28.60
N GLY A 561 -14.00 -41.54 -27.65
CA GLY A 561 -12.98 -42.22 -26.82
C GLY A 561 -12.84 -41.88 -25.32
N TYR A 562 -13.92 -41.62 -24.56
CA TYR A 562 -13.88 -41.12 -23.17
C TYR A 562 -14.65 -41.99 -22.14
N THR A 563 -14.49 -41.69 -20.83
CA THR A 563 -15.20 -42.36 -19.71
C THR A 563 -16.04 -41.36 -18.90
N VAL A 564 -17.35 -41.61 -18.77
CA VAL A 564 -18.27 -40.77 -17.97
C VAL A 564 -18.82 -41.57 -16.80
N GLY A 565 -18.71 -41.01 -15.60
CA GLY A 565 -19.34 -41.46 -14.36
C GLY A 565 -20.85 -41.19 -14.33
N ASP A 566 -21.42 -41.06 -13.12
CA ASP A 566 -22.86 -40.89 -12.94
C ASP A 566 -23.32 -39.44 -13.19
N VAL A 567 -24.27 -39.26 -14.11
CA VAL A 567 -24.84 -37.95 -14.48
C VAL A 567 -26.25 -37.83 -13.89
N SER A 568 -26.47 -36.87 -12.99
CA SER A 568 -27.70 -36.70 -12.21
C SER A 568 -28.41 -35.39 -12.55
N ALA A 569 -29.29 -35.40 -13.55
CA ALA A 569 -30.15 -34.24 -13.86
C ALA A 569 -31.32 -34.13 -12.87
N VAL A 570 -31.37 -33.06 -12.07
CA VAL A 570 -32.38 -32.83 -11.03
C VAL A 570 -33.63 -32.22 -11.65
N SER A 571 -34.38 -33.02 -12.42
CA SER A 571 -35.86 -33.02 -12.57
C SER A 571 -36.40 -33.78 -13.79
N SER A 572 -35.61 -34.64 -14.44
CA SER A 572 -36.17 -35.82 -15.12
C SER A 572 -35.10 -36.89 -15.29
N ARG A 573 -35.32 -38.03 -14.63
CA ARG A 573 -34.44 -39.21 -14.55
C ARG A 573 -34.02 -39.71 -15.93
N THR A 574 -32.88 -39.32 -16.49
CA THR A 574 -32.09 -40.18 -17.39
C THR A 574 -30.74 -39.59 -17.79
N LYS A 575 -29.67 -40.39 -17.64
CA LYS A 575 -28.37 -40.27 -18.32
C LYS A 575 -28.61 -40.10 -19.84
N ARG A 576 -28.24 -38.95 -20.40
CA ARG A 576 -28.29 -38.69 -21.86
C ARG A 576 -26.88 -38.36 -22.36
N THR A 577 -26.13 -39.42 -22.65
CA THR A 577 -24.93 -39.31 -23.50
C THR A 577 -25.43 -39.32 -24.94
N ALA A 578 -25.50 -38.17 -25.61
CA ALA A 578 -25.79 -38.14 -27.03
C ALA A 578 -24.47 -38.32 -27.78
N ILE A 579 -24.26 -39.48 -28.38
CA ILE A 579 -23.20 -39.68 -29.35
C ILE A 579 -23.72 -39.11 -30.68
N ALA A 580 -23.06 -38.09 -31.21
CA ALA A 580 -23.43 -37.49 -32.49
C ALA A 580 -23.12 -38.48 -33.64
N GLY A 581 -24.17 -39.01 -34.26
CA GLY A 581 -24.09 -39.90 -35.43
C GLY A 581 -25.44 -40.57 -35.70
N LEU A 582 -25.82 -40.69 -36.97
CA LEU A 582 -27.05 -41.35 -37.41
C LEU A 582 -27.01 -42.84 -36.99
N ILE A 583 -27.74 -43.25 -35.94
CA ILE A 583 -27.90 -44.68 -35.63
C ILE A 583 -29.01 -45.24 -36.53
N THR A 584 -28.66 -45.53 -37.78
CA THR A 584 -29.48 -46.37 -38.67
C THR A 584 -28.82 -47.73 -38.80
N GLY A 585 -29.40 -48.74 -38.14
CA GLY A 585 -29.01 -50.16 -38.27
C GLY A 585 -27.71 -50.54 -37.56
N SER A 586 -27.80 -51.48 -36.61
CA SER A 586 -26.75 -52.39 -36.07
C SER A 586 -25.30 -51.92 -35.80
N ASN A 587 -24.97 -50.64 -35.97
CA ASN A 587 -23.62 -50.11 -35.88
C ASN A 587 -23.48 -49.33 -34.57
N TYR A 588 -23.08 -50.04 -33.52
CA TYR A 588 -22.60 -49.41 -32.28
C TYR A 588 -21.24 -48.76 -32.57
N PRO A 589 -20.97 -47.54 -32.06
CA PRO A 589 -19.71 -46.83 -32.31
C PRO A 589 -18.50 -47.63 -31.82
N ALA A 590 -17.32 -47.37 -32.39
CA ALA A 590 -16.09 -48.01 -31.93
C ALA A 590 -15.78 -47.60 -30.48
N GLY A 591 -15.46 -48.56 -29.63
CA GLY A 591 -15.22 -48.39 -28.19
C GLY A 591 -15.07 -49.74 -27.50
N ASN A 592 -14.14 -49.86 -26.54
CA ASN A 592 -13.93 -51.10 -25.78
C ASN A 592 -15.00 -51.23 -24.68
N TYR A 593 -16.07 -51.96 -25.00
CA TYR A 593 -17.18 -52.19 -24.08
C TYR A 593 -16.93 -53.38 -23.17
N LYS A 594 -17.43 -53.32 -21.94
CA LYS A 594 -17.41 -54.39 -20.94
C LYS A 594 -18.84 -54.88 -20.65
N PRO A 595 -19.04 -56.15 -20.27
CA PRO A 595 -20.33 -56.63 -19.80
C PRO A 595 -20.84 -55.75 -18.64
N GLY A 596 -22.04 -55.20 -18.79
CA GLY A 596 -22.66 -54.26 -17.85
C GLY A 596 -22.77 -52.82 -18.36
N ASP A 597 -22.04 -52.42 -19.41
CA ASP A 597 -22.13 -51.07 -19.98
C ASP A 597 -23.55 -50.82 -20.53
N VAL A 598 -24.11 -49.62 -20.30
CA VAL A 598 -25.48 -49.27 -20.73
C VAL A 598 -25.46 -48.15 -21.77
N CYS A 599 -26.07 -48.38 -22.93
CA CYS A 599 -26.25 -47.41 -24.00
C CYS A 599 -27.74 -47.05 -24.16
N LYS A 600 -28.08 -45.76 -24.23
CA LYS A 600 -29.45 -45.28 -24.47
C LYS A 600 -29.49 -44.50 -25.79
N TYR A 601 -30.37 -44.90 -26.71
CA TYR A 601 -30.51 -44.25 -28.02
C TYR A 601 -31.97 -43.92 -28.34
N ILE A 602 -32.15 -42.88 -29.17
CA ILE A 602 -33.46 -42.46 -29.68
C ILE A 602 -33.73 -43.26 -30.96
N ASN A 603 -34.84 -44.00 -30.99
CA ASN A 603 -35.29 -44.65 -32.22
C ASN A 603 -36.12 -43.65 -33.04
N PRO A 604 -35.71 -43.23 -34.25
CA PRO A 604 -36.49 -42.29 -35.04
C PRO A 604 -37.86 -42.84 -35.48
N ALA A 605 -38.09 -44.15 -35.39
CA ALA A 605 -39.36 -44.79 -35.78
C ALA A 605 -40.44 -44.85 -34.66
N VAL A 606 -40.11 -44.50 -33.42
CA VAL A 606 -41.07 -44.50 -32.30
C VAL A 606 -40.63 -43.45 -31.29
N THR A 607 -41.55 -42.61 -30.82
CA THR A 607 -41.36 -41.70 -29.69
C THR A 607 -41.09 -42.52 -28.41
N GLY A 608 -39.83 -42.97 -28.23
CA GLY A 608 -39.40 -43.76 -27.07
C GLY A 608 -37.90 -44.04 -27.09
N TYR A 609 -37.29 -44.00 -25.91
CA TYR A 609 -35.88 -44.36 -25.71
C TYR A 609 -35.73 -45.89 -25.66
N LYS A 610 -34.68 -46.43 -26.29
CA LYS A 610 -34.26 -47.81 -26.07
C LYS A 610 -32.96 -47.83 -25.29
N GLU A 611 -32.89 -48.69 -24.27
CA GLU A 611 -31.65 -48.98 -23.57
C GLU A 611 -31.13 -50.36 -24.00
N ALA A 612 -29.81 -50.48 -24.09
CA ALA A 612 -29.14 -51.75 -24.34
C ALA A 612 -28.00 -51.90 -23.34
N VAL A 613 -27.87 -53.11 -22.79
CA VAL A 613 -26.79 -53.47 -21.87
C VAL A 613 -25.80 -54.35 -22.62
N CYS A 614 -24.52 -54.03 -22.55
CA CYS A 614 -23.45 -54.86 -23.09
C CYS A 614 -23.40 -56.16 -22.29
N THR A 615 -23.39 -57.29 -22.98
CA THR A 615 -23.38 -58.64 -22.40
C THR A 615 -22.10 -59.40 -22.68
N VAL A 616 -21.37 -58.99 -23.72
CA VAL A 616 -20.08 -59.57 -24.11
C VAL A 616 -19.14 -58.43 -24.46
N ALA A 617 -17.96 -58.42 -23.86
CA ALA A 617 -16.94 -57.42 -24.09
C ALA A 617 -16.52 -57.38 -25.57
N GLY A 618 -16.21 -56.19 -26.10
CA GLY A 618 -15.66 -56.08 -27.44
C GLY A 618 -15.54 -54.64 -27.93
N ASN A 619 -14.86 -54.46 -29.06
CA ASN A 619 -14.71 -53.15 -29.70
C ASN A 619 -15.76 -52.95 -30.79
N GLY A 620 -16.62 -51.93 -30.67
CA GLY A 620 -17.61 -51.60 -31.69
C GLY A 620 -18.58 -52.76 -31.96
N SER A 621 -18.57 -53.30 -33.19
CA SER A 621 -19.37 -54.46 -33.58
C SER A 621 -18.95 -55.77 -32.90
N GLY A 622 -17.78 -55.82 -32.26
CA GLY A 622 -17.33 -56.95 -31.46
C GLY A 622 -18.02 -57.09 -30.10
N ALA A 623 -18.71 -56.05 -29.62
CA ALA A 623 -19.50 -56.11 -28.38
C ALA A 623 -20.92 -56.63 -28.67
N THR A 624 -21.44 -57.48 -27.77
CA THR A 624 -22.82 -57.97 -27.88
C THR A 624 -23.75 -57.20 -26.96
N TRP A 625 -24.82 -56.64 -27.51
CA TRP A 625 -25.75 -55.77 -26.79
C TRP A 625 -27.12 -56.42 -26.63
N LYS A 626 -27.66 -56.39 -25.41
CA LYS A 626 -29.00 -56.87 -25.08
C LYS A 626 -29.92 -55.67 -24.83
N ASN A 627 -30.90 -55.47 -25.71
CA ASN A 627 -31.92 -54.45 -25.51
C ASN A 627 -32.72 -54.76 -24.24
N SER A 628 -32.98 -53.75 -23.40
CA SER A 628 -33.73 -53.87 -22.15
C SER A 628 -35.26 -53.93 -22.36
N GLY A 629 -35.73 -54.08 -23.61
CA GLY A 629 -37.14 -53.88 -23.97
C GLY A 629 -37.50 -52.40 -24.04
N ALA A 630 -38.67 -52.09 -24.58
CA ALA A 630 -39.22 -50.74 -24.51
C ALA A 630 -39.51 -50.41 -23.04
N LEU A 631 -38.99 -49.30 -22.54
CA LEU A 631 -39.47 -48.74 -21.28
C LEU A 631 -40.90 -48.25 -21.52
N VAL A 632 -41.84 -48.76 -20.73
CA VAL A 632 -43.22 -48.25 -20.65
C VAL A 632 -43.22 -46.97 -19.83
#